data_AF-A0A5J4ZRX7-F1
#
_entry.id   AF-A0A5J4ZRX7-F1
#
_cell.length_a   1.000
_cell.length_b   1.000
_cell.length_c   1.000
_cell.angle_alpha   90.00
_cell.angle_beta   90.00
_cell.angle_gamma   90.00
#
_symmetry.space_group_name_H-M   'P 1'
#
loop_
_entity.id
_entity.type
_entity.pdbx_description
1 polymer ?
#
loop_
_entity_poly.entity_id
_entity_poly.type
_entity_poly.pdbx_seq_one_letter_code
_entity_poly.pdbx_strand_id
1 'polypeptide(L)'
;MDNNPQHSIPQRATQVMGLLTWANVTSLFQALILLSCFCLQACTAIDTITLAQPIKDPDTIISDGEAFKLGFFSPVNTSNRYLGTWYNNVPVMTVVWVANRDKPLNDSIGTVAISQDGNLVLLDRQKEIIWSSNASNSMVNSSAQLLDTGDLVLRDDSNQRKIWESFQDPSDSFLKSMRISKNVNTGEKIRMTSWKSPSDPSVGSFSAGIGDLNLPEIFIWNGSNPYWRSGPWNGQKFIGIPGMNSIYPHGFTVEDDGEGAVCMSFSYVNKSSIAYFVLNSEGTILLKYWSDGMEDWEISWSVPDTECDVYGKCGPFGSCNPQDSPKCTCLEGFEPNNIEEWNNGNFTSGCVRRRPLQCERSSNSSEVGKEDWFLKLEMMKVPDFAELGNINLEDECESRCFKNCSCVASAYYNGIGCMLWTGNLIDVQKFSTDGADLYIRLAYKELDKKQNMKVIIAVAVTVGSLTVAICTVYLRRWIAKHRDSQAEGKKKGKMLSKGGESFNERMPWDSMDQVKLEELPLFNFKKLAIATNNFHLGNKLGQGGFGLVYKARTAIDTITLAQPIKDPGTFISKGEAFQLGFFSPVNTSNRYVGIWYNNVSVMAVVWVANRDRPLNDSSRTLAISKDGNLVVLDGQEEIIWSSNVSNSVSNSSAQLLDSGDLALLDNSNRSIIWDSFQHPSDSFPKRISNNANTDQLYRVVFRIK
;
A
#
# COMPACT_ATOMS: atom_id res chain seq x y z
N MET A 1 7.59 -52.27 110.21
CA MET A 1 7.02 -52.85 108.98
C MET A 1 6.46 -51.68 108.22
N ASP A 2 7.28 -51.20 107.30
CA ASP A 2 7.23 -49.85 106.76
C ASP A 2 6.24 -49.74 105.60
N ASN A 3 5.42 -48.69 105.65
CA ASN A 3 4.51 -48.31 104.58
C ASN A 3 4.92 -46.95 104.00
N ASN A 4 4.95 -46.92 102.68
CA ASN A 4 5.33 -45.86 101.77
C ASN A 4 4.27 -44.74 101.67
N PRO A 5 4.66 -43.48 101.39
CA PRO A 5 3.82 -42.61 100.57
C PRO A 5 4.57 -41.91 99.42
N GLN A 6 3.83 -41.77 98.30
CA GLN A 6 4.20 -41.05 97.08
C GLN A 6 4.34 -39.53 97.31
N HIS A 7 5.30 -38.90 96.62
CA HIS A 7 5.44 -37.45 96.48
C HIS A 7 5.31 -37.03 95.00
N SER A 8 4.49 -36.01 94.75
CA SER A 8 4.32 -35.30 93.48
C SER A 8 5.10 -33.97 93.49
N ILE A 9 5.69 -33.58 92.34
CA ILE A 9 6.29 -32.25 92.07
C ILE A 9 5.88 -31.81 90.64
N PRO A 10 5.55 -30.52 90.38
CA PRO A 10 4.75 -30.11 89.21
C PRO A 10 5.52 -29.58 87.99
N GLN A 11 4.89 -29.74 86.82
CA GLN A 11 5.31 -29.35 85.46
C GLN A 11 5.08 -27.84 85.15
N ARG A 12 5.88 -26.90 85.67
CA ARG A 12 5.69 -25.46 85.33
C ARG A 12 6.88 -24.70 84.75
N ALA A 13 8.04 -25.33 84.54
CA ALA A 13 9.23 -24.65 84.02
C ALA A 13 9.48 -24.86 82.50
N THR A 14 8.87 -25.86 81.87
CA THR A 14 9.22 -26.26 80.49
C THR A 14 8.37 -25.59 79.39
N GLN A 15 7.20 -25.02 79.73
CA GLN A 15 6.34 -24.34 78.75
C GLN A 15 6.75 -22.88 78.48
N VAL A 16 7.37 -22.20 79.45
CA VAL A 16 7.68 -20.77 79.33
C VAL A 16 8.93 -20.52 78.46
N MET A 17 9.93 -21.41 78.49
CA MET A 17 11.11 -21.31 77.61
C MET A 17 10.81 -21.65 76.13
N GLY A 18 9.86 -22.54 75.86
CA GLY A 18 9.40 -22.84 74.49
C GLY A 18 8.61 -21.69 73.86
N LEU A 19 7.81 -20.97 74.66
CA LEU A 19 7.03 -19.82 74.18
C LEU A 19 7.89 -18.58 73.92
N LEU A 20 8.93 -18.34 74.73
CA LEU A 20 9.86 -17.20 74.52
C LEU A 20 10.77 -17.39 73.30
N THR A 21 11.12 -18.63 72.95
CA THR A 21 11.93 -18.93 71.75
C THR A 21 11.10 -18.83 70.47
N TRP A 22 9.83 -19.24 70.50
CA TRP A 22 8.93 -19.14 69.34
C TRP A 22 8.49 -17.69 69.07
N ALA A 23 8.24 -16.89 70.11
CA ALA A 23 7.90 -15.46 69.97
C ALA A 23 9.06 -14.62 69.38
N ASN A 24 10.30 -14.96 69.70
CA ASN A 24 11.47 -14.27 69.14
C ASN A 24 11.71 -14.66 67.67
N VAL A 25 11.42 -15.90 67.28
CA VAL A 25 11.55 -16.36 65.88
C VAL A 25 10.45 -15.77 65.00
N THR A 26 9.21 -15.68 65.49
CA THR A 26 8.12 -15.02 64.75
C THR A 26 8.33 -13.52 64.63
N SER A 27 8.87 -12.86 65.66
CA SER A 27 9.25 -11.45 65.61
C SER A 27 10.39 -11.18 64.61
N LEU A 28 11.40 -12.07 64.54
CA LEU A 28 12.48 -11.99 63.54
C LEU A 28 11.97 -12.22 62.12
N PHE A 29 11.04 -13.17 61.93
CA PHE A 29 10.40 -13.40 60.62
C PHE A 29 9.52 -12.22 60.20
N GLN A 30 8.74 -11.63 61.11
CA GLN A 30 7.96 -10.42 60.83
C GLN A 30 8.86 -9.22 60.53
N ALA A 31 9.98 -9.08 61.24
CA ALA A 31 10.98 -8.06 60.96
C ALA A 31 11.66 -8.27 59.60
N LEU A 32 12.00 -9.51 59.22
CA LEU A 32 12.54 -9.83 57.89
C LEU A 32 11.53 -9.63 56.77
N ILE A 33 10.25 -9.95 57.00
CA ILE A 33 9.16 -9.70 56.04
C ILE A 33 8.96 -8.19 55.88
N LEU A 34 8.94 -7.43 56.98
CA LEU A 34 8.89 -5.97 56.94
C LEU A 34 10.14 -5.39 56.25
N LEU A 35 11.34 -5.90 56.53
CA LEU A 35 12.58 -5.47 55.87
C LEU A 35 12.57 -5.83 54.37
N SER A 36 12.00 -6.98 53.99
CA SER A 36 11.80 -7.36 52.58
C SER A 36 10.75 -6.50 51.90
N CYS A 37 9.69 -6.10 52.61
CA CYS A 37 8.67 -5.16 52.14
C CYS A 37 9.20 -3.72 52.07
N PHE A 38 10.16 -3.34 52.91
CA PHE A 38 10.89 -2.07 52.84
C PHE A 38 11.97 -2.09 51.74
N CYS A 39 12.60 -3.23 51.45
CA CYS A 39 13.44 -3.41 50.25
C CYS A 39 12.61 -3.45 48.95
N LEU A 40 11.30 -3.70 49.05
CA LEU A 40 10.33 -3.56 47.97
C LEU A 40 9.77 -2.11 47.84
N GLN A 41 10.20 -1.16 48.68
CA GLN A 41 9.93 0.25 48.44
C GLN A 41 10.82 0.77 47.31
N ALA A 42 10.22 0.84 46.13
CA ALA A 42 10.56 1.68 44.99
C ALA A 42 11.90 1.40 44.28
N CYS A 43 11.97 0.28 43.54
CA CYS A 43 12.58 0.36 42.20
C CYS A 43 11.58 1.02 41.26
N THR A 44 11.21 2.28 41.54
CA THR A 44 10.50 3.10 40.55
C THR A 44 11.51 3.39 39.46
N ALA A 45 11.14 3.14 38.21
CA ALA A 45 11.89 3.67 37.08
C ALA A 45 12.09 5.17 37.32
N ILE A 46 13.36 5.60 37.37
CA ILE A 46 13.68 7.02 37.44
C ILE A 46 13.31 7.55 36.05
N ASP A 47 12.33 8.45 35.99
CA ASP A 47 11.88 9.13 34.77
C ASP A 47 12.37 10.59 34.71
N THR A 48 12.99 11.06 35.79
CA THR A 48 13.31 12.47 36.04
C THR A 48 14.80 12.67 36.33
N ILE A 49 15.38 13.70 35.73
CA ILE A 49 16.74 14.21 35.94
C ILE A 49 16.64 15.46 36.78
N THR A 50 17.36 15.49 37.90
CA THR A 50 17.44 16.65 38.79
C THR A 50 18.89 17.07 38.99
N LEU A 51 19.10 18.25 39.56
CA LEU A 51 20.44 18.74 39.92
C LEU A 51 21.21 17.75 40.81
N ALA A 52 20.51 17.02 41.70
CA ALA A 52 21.10 16.06 42.61
C ALA A 52 21.30 14.66 41.98
N GLN A 53 20.60 14.36 40.89
CA GLN A 53 20.57 13.03 40.27
C GLN A 53 20.84 13.15 38.75
N PRO A 54 22.10 13.39 38.37
CA PRO A 54 22.52 13.35 36.96
C PRO A 54 22.59 11.90 36.46
N ILE A 55 22.41 11.71 35.14
CA ILE A 55 22.59 10.43 34.47
C ILE A 55 24.01 10.36 33.90
N LYS A 56 24.73 9.27 34.15
CA LYS A 56 26.06 9.03 33.58
C LYS A 56 26.00 7.85 32.63
N ASP A 57 26.78 7.85 31.56
CA ASP A 57 26.91 6.69 30.68
C ASP A 57 27.45 5.46 31.47
N PRO A 58 26.80 4.28 31.49
CA PRO A 58 25.70 3.81 30.63
C PRO A 58 24.30 3.78 31.28
N ASP A 59 24.09 4.52 32.36
CA ASP A 59 22.79 4.61 33.05
C ASP A 59 21.72 5.22 32.13
N THR A 60 20.46 4.87 32.39
CA THR A 60 19.29 5.30 31.60
C THR A 60 18.14 5.70 32.51
N ILE A 61 17.26 6.55 32.02
CA ILE A 61 15.93 6.78 32.60
C ILE A 61 14.86 6.17 31.71
N ILE A 62 13.74 5.76 32.33
CA ILE A 62 12.61 5.13 31.65
C ILE A 62 11.37 5.94 32.00
N SER A 63 10.51 6.20 31.02
CA SER A 63 9.25 6.92 31.26
C SER A 63 8.34 6.13 32.22
N ASP A 64 7.43 6.81 32.93
CA ASP A 64 6.60 6.22 33.99
C ASP A 64 5.81 4.97 33.54
N GLY A 65 5.21 5.00 32.35
CA GLY A 65 4.51 3.89 31.72
C GLY A 65 5.41 2.92 30.93
N GLU A 66 6.73 3.00 31.12
CA GLU A 66 7.75 2.15 30.49
C GLU A 66 7.74 2.14 28.96
N ALA A 67 7.19 3.18 28.32
CA ALA A 67 7.07 3.26 26.86
C ALA A 67 8.39 3.64 26.18
N PHE A 68 9.12 4.59 26.77
CA PHE A 68 10.36 5.14 26.21
C PHE A 68 11.51 5.09 27.22
N LYS A 69 12.73 5.03 26.69
CA LYS A 69 13.98 5.05 27.44
C LYS A 69 14.89 6.13 26.86
N LEU A 70 15.52 6.90 27.75
CA LEU A 70 16.54 7.88 27.40
C LEU A 70 17.89 7.39 27.93
N GLY A 71 18.92 7.50 27.10
CA GLY A 71 20.29 7.22 27.53
C GLY A 71 21.32 7.38 26.42
N PHE A 72 22.49 6.81 26.67
CA PHE A 72 23.62 6.90 25.76
C PHE A 72 23.66 5.73 24.77
N PHE A 73 23.91 6.03 23.50
CA PHE A 73 24.00 5.04 22.44
C PHE A 73 25.11 5.37 21.44
N SER A 74 25.52 4.36 20.68
CA SER A 74 26.46 4.51 19.56
C SER A 74 25.83 3.89 18.31
N PRO A 75 25.70 4.66 17.22
CA PRO A 75 25.27 4.14 15.92
C PRO A 75 26.18 3.00 15.45
N VAL A 76 25.61 2.12 14.63
CA VAL A 76 26.33 0.97 14.06
C VAL A 76 27.61 1.45 13.35
N ASN A 77 28.72 0.72 13.57
CA ASN A 77 30.04 0.99 12.97
C ASN A 77 30.70 2.31 13.41
N THR A 78 30.26 2.94 14.50
CA THR A 78 30.92 4.12 15.06
C THR A 78 31.15 3.96 16.56
N SER A 79 32.20 4.60 17.08
CA SER A 79 32.42 4.75 18.52
C SER A 79 31.88 6.07 19.07
N ASN A 80 31.33 6.92 18.19
CA ASN A 80 30.73 8.18 18.58
C ASN A 80 29.56 7.90 19.53
N ARG A 81 29.47 8.70 20.59
CA ARG A 81 28.49 8.51 21.64
C ARG A 81 27.49 9.67 21.64
N TYR A 82 26.21 9.32 21.70
CA TYR A 82 25.10 10.27 21.61
C TYR A 82 24.11 10.01 22.73
N LEU A 83 23.44 11.07 23.17
CA LEU A 83 22.26 11.01 24.01
C LEU A 83 21.03 10.93 23.11
N GLY A 84 20.16 9.95 23.33
CA GLY A 84 18.92 9.82 22.57
C GLY A 84 17.82 9.09 23.31
N THR A 85 16.63 9.17 22.73
CA THR A 85 15.40 8.51 23.22
C THR A 85 15.04 7.39 22.25
N TRP A 86 14.64 6.24 22.76
CA TRP A 86 14.15 5.10 21.98
C TRP A 86 12.99 4.39 22.68
N TYR A 87 12.26 3.55 21.93
CA TYR A 87 11.23 2.69 22.51
C TYR A 87 11.82 1.68 23.49
N ASN A 88 11.29 1.61 24.71
CA ASN A 88 11.79 0.70 25.74
C ASN A 88 11.33 -0.75 25.52
N ASN A 89 10.08 -0.93 25.09
CA ASN A 89 9.44 -2.25 24.95
C ASN A 89 9.66 -2.88 23.56
N VAL A 90 10.54 -2.31 22.74
CA VAL A 90 10.86 -2.80 21.40
C VAL A 90 12.28 -3.39 21.43
N PRO A 91 12.47 -4.68 21.11
CA PRO A 91 13.80 -5.33 21.13
C PRO A 91 14.81 -4.68 20.18
N VAL A 92 14.33 -4.15 19.05
CA VAL A 92 15.16 -3.43 18.07
C VAL A 92 15.37 -2.00 18.58
N MET A 93 16.62 -1.64 18.85
CA MET A 93 16.98 -0.29 19.31
C MET A 93 16.57 0.75 18.27
N THR A 94 15.49 1.48 18.56
CA THR A 94 14.84 2.40 17.63
C THR A 94 14.89 3.80 18.18
N VAL A 95 15.97 4.50 17.85
CA VAL A 95 16.20 5.88 18.30
C VAL A 95 15.26 6.81 17.53
N VAL A 96 14.48 7.60 18.27
CA VAL A 96 13.45 8.51 17.74
C VAL A 96 13.79 9.98 17.97
N TRP A 97 14.77 10.26 18.83
CA TRP A 97 15.28 11.60 19.08
C TRP A 97 16.73 11.54 19.55
N VAL A 98 17.54 12.52 19.14
CA VAL A 98 18.97 12.63 19.47
C VAL A 98 19.29 14.07 19.85
N ALA A 99 19.95 14.28 21.00
CA ALA A 99 20.30 15.60 21.49
C ALA A 99 21.52 16.19 20.75
N ASN A 100 22.68 15.55 20.90
CA ASN A 100 23.98 16.07 20.47
C ASN A 100 24.36 15.62 19.04
N ARG A 101 23.41 15.76 18.10
CA ARG A 101 23.52 15.27 16.71
C ARG A 101 24.78 15.71 16.00
N ASP A 102 25.09 17.01 16.05
CA ASP A 102 26.22 17.59 15.32
C ASP A 102 27.55 17.57 16.08
N LYS A 103 27.50 17.30 17.39
CA LYS A 103 28.67 17.26 18.28
C LYS A 103 28.66 15.97 19.11
N PRO A 104 29.11 14.84 18.55
CA PRO A 104 29.22 13.59 19.30
C PRO A 104 30.19 13.71 20.47
N LEU A 105 29.99 12.86 21.47
CA LEU A 105 31.01 12.58 22.49
C LEU A 105 32.04 11.62 21.88
N ASN A 106 33.31 12.02 21.93
CA ASN A 106 34.43 11.19 21.46
C ASN A 106 34.84 10.13 22.51
N ASP A 107 34.46 10.38 23.75
CA ASP A 107 34.78 9.63 24.95
C ASP A 107 33.53 8.86 25.38
N SER A 108 33.64 7.60 25.80
CA SER A 108 32.52 6.77 26.26
C SER A 108 31.94 7.17 27.63
N ILE A 109 32.17 8.41 28.08
CA ILE A 109 31.77 8.90 29.41
C ILE A 109 31.14 10.28 29.24
N GLY A 110 29.84 10.31 28.99
CA GLY A 110 29.00 11.51 29.05
C GLY A 110 28.25 11.61 30.38
N THR A 111 27.86 12.82 30.76
CA THR A 111 26.94 13.05 31.89
C THR A 111 25.84 14.01 31.46
N VAL A 112 24.57 13.60 31.63
CA VAL A 112 23.40 14.47 31.48
C VAL A 112 23.01 15.00 32.84
N ALA A 113 22.87 16.31 32.99
CA ALA A 113 22.56 16.94 34.26
C ALA A 113 21.74 18.22 34.06
N ILE A 114 21.12 18.69 35.14
CA ILE A 114 20.64 20.07 35.23
C ILE A 114 21.83 20.95 35.66
N SER A 115 22.15 22.00 34.91
CA SER A 115 23.17 22.97 35.29
C SER A 115 22.64 24.00 36.30
N GLN A 116 23.53 24.77 36.91
CA GLN A 116 23.17 25.74 37.96
C GLN A 116 22.23 26.87 37.49
N ASP A 117 22.23 27.13 36.19
CA ASP A 117 21.32 28.07 35.53
C ASP A 117 19.95 27.43 35.20
N GLY A 118 19.72 26.16 35.56
CA GLY A 118 18.46 25.45 35.34
C GLY A 118 18.32 24.79 33.97
N ASN A 119 19.33 24.85 33.10
CA ASN A 119 19.28 24.19 31.78
C ASN A 119 19.57 22.69 31.88
N LEU A 120 19.01 21.91 30.95
CA LEU A 120 19.43 20.53 30.73
C LEU A 120 20.70 20.55 29.87
N VAL A 121 21.79 19.99 30.38
CA VAL A 121 23.09 19.98 29.71
C VAL A 121 23.63 18.57 29.54
N LEU A 122 24.31 18.35 28.42
CA LEU A 122 25.17 17.19 28.19
C LEU A 122 26.63 17.62 28.33
N LEU A 123 27.33 16.97 29.25
CA LEU A 123 28.72 17.23 29.59
C LEU A 123 29.62 16.08 29.13
N ASP A 124 30.83 16.42 28.69
CA ASP A 124 31.90 15.44 28.48
C ASP A 124 32.62 15.09 29.80
N ARG A 125 33.70 14.32 29.69
CA ARG A 125 34.52 13.90 30.83
C ARG A 125 35.19 15.07 31.56
N GLN A 126 35.53 16.12 30.82
CA GLN A 126 36.15 17.35 31.33
C GLN A 126 35.11 18.31 31.92
N LYS A 127 33.81 17.95 31.86
CA LYS A 127 32.65 18.76 32.23
C LYS A 127 32.44 19.97 31.32
N GLU A 128 32.95 19.90 30.10
CA GLU A 128 32.63 20.87 29.06
C GLU A 128 31.24 20.59 28.49
N ILE A 129 30.51 21.66 28.17
CA ILE A 129 29.15 21.56 27.63
C ILE A 129 29.24 21.17 26.14
N ILE A 130 28.71 20.00 25.83
CA ILE A 130 28.60 19.46 24.47
C ILE A 130 27.27 19.86 23.85
N TRP A 131 26.19 19.85 24.64
CA TRP A 131 24.85 20.24 24.22
C TRP A 131 24.08 20.84 25.40
N SER A 132 23.12 21.72 25.12
CA SER A 132 22.24 22.35 26.12
C SER A 132 20.85 22.60 25.53
N SER A 133 19.81 22.57 26.37
CA SER A 133 18.44 22.95 26.00
C SER A 133 18.31 24.42 25.58
N ASN A 134 19.26 25.28 25.96
CA ASN A 134 19.26 26.73 25.67
C ASN A 134 17.91 27.42 26.01
N ALA A 135 17.29 27.00 27.11
CA ALA A 135 15.97 27.48 27.50
C ALA A 135 16.07 28.91 28.06
N SER A 136 15.26 29.82 27.52
CA SER A 136 15.20 31.20 28.01
C SER A 136 14.44 31.25 29.34
N ASN A 137 14.95 31.98 30.34
CA ASN A 137 14.36 32.06 31.69
C ASN A 137 14.37 30.74 32.49
N SER A 138 15.32 29.83 32.25
CA SER A 138 15.54 28.70 33.14
C SER A 138 15.84 29.20 34.56
N MET A 139 15.08 28.70 35.55
CA MET A 139 15.23 29.06 36.97
C MET A 139 16.01 27.99 37.71
N VAL A 140 16.61 28.36 38.85
CA VAL A 140 17.53 27.53 39.64
C VAL A 140 16.93 26.16 40.06
N ASN A 141 15.61 26.04 40.11
CA ASN A 141 14.90 24.78 40.42
C ASN A 141 14.15 24.27 39.18
N SER A 142 14.89 23.58 38.31
CA SER A 142 14.33 22.91 37.13
C SER A 142 14.62 21.41 37.19
N SER A 143 13.72 20.61 36.61
CA SER A 143 13.88 19.17 36.43
C SER A 143 13.53 18.77 35.00
N ALA A 144 14.22 17.78 34.46
CA ALA A 144 13.91 17.23 33.14
C ALA A 144 13.23 15.87 33.28
N GLN A 145 12.10 15.66 32.62
CA GLN A 145 11.31 14.44 32.73
C GLN A 145 11.08 13.82 31.36
N LEU A 146 11.26 12.51 31.23
CA LEU A 146 10.91 11.74 30.04
C LEU A 146 9.45 11.28 30.13
N LEU A 147 8.59 11.77 29.24
CA LEU A 147 7.18 11.41 29.20
C LEU A 147 6.93 10.13 28.40
N ASP A 148 5.82 9.44 28.67
CA ASP A 148 5.36 8.27 27.88
C ASP A 148 5.00 8.59 26.43
N THR A 149 4.94 9.87 26.07
CA THR A 149 4.84 10.31 24.68
C THR A 149 6.15 10.17 23.92
N GLY A 150 7.27 10.01 24.62
CA GLY A 150 8.64 10.08 24.11
C GLY A 150 9.26 11.47 24.20
N ASP A 151 8.52 12.46 24.70
CA ASP A 151 8.99 13.84 24.82
C ASP A 151 9.81 14.01 26.09
N LEU A 152 11.04 14.52 25.95
CA LEU A 152 11.87 14.96 27.05
C LEU A 152 11.56 16.44 27.33
N VAL A 153 11.06 16.72 28.53
CA VAL A 153 10.54 18.04 28.90
C VAL A 153 11.33 18.60 30.08
N LEU A 154 11.81 19.84 29.95
CA LEU A 154 12.37 20.61 31.06
C LEU A 154 11.25 21.42 31.72
N ARG A 155 11.05 21.25 33.02
CA ARG A 155 10.02 21.91 33.81
C ARG A 155 10.61 22.79 34.89
N ASP A 156 9.88 23.86 35.19
CA ASP A 156 10.07 24.67 36.38
C ASP A 156 9.40 23.96 37.57
N ASP A 157 10.18 23.54 38.57
CA ASP A 157 9.64 22.80 39.70
C ASP A 157 8.70 23.65 40.57
N SER A 158 8.83 24.98 40.52
CA SER A 158 8.05 25.89 41.37
C SER A 158 6.59 26.02 40.94
N ASN A 159 6.32 25.95 39.63
CA ASN A 159 4.98 26.15 39.06
C ASN A 159 4.59 25.06 38.04
N GLN A 160 5.45 24.07 37.80
CA GLN A 160 5.26 22.94 36.88
C GLN A 160 5.12 23.32 35.40
N ARG A 161 5.49 24.56 35.03
CA ARG A 161 5.47 25.05 33.66
C ARG A 161 6.55 24.37 32.83
N LYS A 162 6.21 23.99 31.60
CA LYS A 162 7.18 23.52 30.59
C LYS A 162 8.01 24.70 30.07
N ILE A 163 9.33 24.57 30.16
CA ILE A 163 10.31 25.58 29.72
C ILE A 163 10.91 25.19 28.37
N TRP A 164 11.14 23.90 28.14
CA TRP A 164 11.68 23.35 26.90
C TRP A 164 11.15 21.94 26.64
N GLU A 165 11.00 21.56 25.38
CA GLU A 165 10.50 20.26 24.95
C GLU A 165 11.33 19.74 23.76
N SER A 166 11.72 18.47 23.81
CA SER A 166 12.44 17.82 22.71
C SER A 166 11.65 17.79 21.40
N PHE A 167 10.31 17.73 21.49
CA PHE A 167 9.43 17.69 20.32
C PHE A 167 9.38 19.03 19.56
N GLN A 168 9.87 20.12 20.14
CA GLN A 168 10.01 21.41 19.43
C GLN A 168 11.23 21.44 18.50
N ASP A 169 12.20 20.53 18.69
CA ASP A 169 13.36 20.32 17.83
C ASP A 169 13.51 18.81 17.50
N PRO A 170 12.63 18.29 16.63
CA PRO A 170 12.62 16.87 16.31
C PRO A 170 13.85 16.47 15.49
N SER A 171 14.25 15.21 15.61
CA SER A 171 15.29 14.61 14.77
C SER A 171 14.71 14.16 13.42
N ASP A 172 14.89 12.91 13.04
CA ASP A 172 14.41 12.32 11.78
C ASP A 172 13.04 11.64 11.91
N SER A 173 12.51 11.55 13.13
CA SER A 173 11.31 10.77 13.44
C SER A 173 10.12 11.64 13.83
N PHE A 174 8.91 11.22 13.45
CA PHE A 174 7.64 11.84 13.82
C PHE A 174 6.75 10.80 14.51
N LEU A 175 6.57 10.99 15.81
CA LEU A 175 5.81 10.13 16.70
C LEU A 175 4.34 10.57 16.76
N LYS A 176 3.46 9.64 17.16
CA LYS A 176 2.00 9.87 17.26
C LYS A 176 1.63 11.08 18.14
N SER A 177 2.42 11.32 19.18
CA SER A 177 2.20 12.41 20.14
C SER A 177 2.92 13.71 19.76
N MET A 178 3.71 13.71 18.69
CA MET A 178 4.38 14.91 18.17
C MET A 178 3.41 15.73 17.31
N ARG A 179 3.78 17.00 17.11
CA ARG A 179 3.13 17.89 16.16
C ARG A 179 4.18 18.54 15.28
N ILE A 180 3.98 18.48 13.96
CA ILE A 180 4.72 19.28 13.00
C ILE A 180 3.93 20.55 12.77
N SER A 181 4.54 21.71 12.88
CA SER A 181 3.82 22.98 12.79
C SER A 181 4.56 24.03 11.99
N LYS A 182 3.81 25.02 11.52
CA LYS A 182 4.36 26.23 10.93
C LYS A 182 3.47 27.40 11.30
N ASN A 183 4.05 28.43 11.89
CA ASN A 183 3.35 29.63 12.32
C ASN A 183 3.63 30.78 11.34
N VAL A 184 2.58 31.38 10.77
CA VAL A 184 2.71 32.51 9.83
C VAL A 184 3.23 33.76 10.54
N ASN A 185 2.74 34.01 11.75
CA ASN A 185 2.93 35.24 12.49
C ASN A 185 4.36 35.35 13.04
N THR A 186 4.89 34.26 13.61
CA THR A 186 6.25 34.22 14.19
C THR A 186 7.30 33.76 13.18
N GLY A 187 6.90 33.06 12.12
CA GLY A 187 7.81 32.40 11.18
C GLY A 187 8.44 31.10 11.70
N GLU A 188 8.08 30.69 12.93
CA GLU A 188 8.55 29.46 13.54
C GLU A 188 8.02 28.23 12.80
N LYS A 189 8.85 27.20 12.72
CA LYS A 189 8.53 25.96 12.02
C LYS A 189 9.15 24.78 12.74
N ILE A 190 8.34 23.76 12.99
CA ILE A 190 8.78 22.46 13.49
C ILE A 190 8.81 21.52 12.28
N ARG A 191 9.97 20.94 11.99
CA ARG A 191 10.20 20.06 10.84
C ARG A 191 11.14 18.95 11.24
N MET A 192 10.91 17.74 10.73
CA MET A 192 11.89 16.67 10.84
C MET A 192 13.09 16.98 9.93
N THR A 193 14.26 16.50 10.33
CA THR A 193 15.50 16.55 9.56
C THR A 193 16.14 15.18 9.54
N SER A 194 16.50 14.70 8.35
CA SER A 194 17.10 13.37 8.22
C SER A 194 18.42 13.28 8.96
N TRP A 195 18.81 12.07 9.31
CA TRP A 195 20.21 11.79 9.60
C TRP A 195 21.03 11.90 8.32
N LYS A 196 22.32 12.23 8.47
CA LYS A 196 23.26 12.29 7.34
C LYS A 196 23.51 10.91 6.73
N SER A 197 23.53 9.87 7.55
CA SER A 197 23.57 8.47 7.13
C SER A 197 23.04 7.55 8.24
N PRO A 198 22.77 6.26 7.97
CA PRO A 198 22.35 5.32 9.01
C PRO A 198 23.33 5.18 10.19
N SER A 199 24.60 5.54 10.00
CA SER A 199 25.66 5.52 11.02
C SER A 199 26.04 6.91 11.55
N ASP A 200 25.41 7.99 11.06
CA ASP A 200 25.75 9.38 11.42
C ASP A 200 24.46 10.20 11.65
N PRO A 201 24.06 10.39 12.93
CA PRO A 201 22.88 11.17 13.33
C PRO A 201 22.97 12.68 13.13
N SER A 202 24.12 13.21 12.67
CA SER A 202 24.24 14.63 12.34
C SER A 202 23.20 15.08 11.32
N VAL A 203 22.93 16.39 11.27
CA VAL A 203 21.91 16.96 10.39
C VAL A 203 22.20 16.61 8.92
N GLY A 204 21.31 15.83 8.32
CA GLY A 204 21.34 15.44 6.92
C GLY A 204 20.80 16.52 5.98
N SER A 205 20.80 16.22 4.68
CA SER A 205 20.39 17.18 3.65
C SER A 205 18.87 17.31 3.49
N PHE A 206 18.08 16.37 4.01
CA PHE A 206 16.64 16.35 3.82
C PHE A 206 15.88 16.86 5.04
N SER A 207 14.78 17.57 4.81
CA SER A 207 13.84 17.97 5.85
C SER A 207 12.41 17.76 5.39
N ALA A 208 11.47 17.58 6.32
CA ALA A 208 10.07 17.38 6.00
C ALA A 208 9.12 18.12 6.95
N GLY A 209 8.02 18.62 6.41
CA GLY A 209 6.99 19.31 7.18
C GLY A 209 6.04 20.14 6.30
N ILE A 210 5.36 21.11 6.91
CA ILE A 210 4.31 21.90 6.25
C ILE A 210 4.91 23.01 5.36
N GLY A 211 4.39 23.08 4.13
CA GLY A 211 4.71 24.05 3.08
C GLY A 211 3.86 25.32 3.15
N ASP A 212 3.09 25.61 2.10
CA ASP A 212 2.13 26.72 2.08
C ASP A 212 1.06 26.53 3.17
N LEU A 213 0.55 27.62 3.73
CA LEU A 213 -0.44 27.63 4.81
C LEU A 213 -1.86 27.99 4.32
N ASN A 214 -1.99 28.65 3.17
CA ASN A 214 -3.30 28.91 2.56
C ASN A 214 -3.89 27.63 1.96
N LEU A 215 -3.03 26.78 1.41
CA LEU A 215 -3.33 25.42 0.97
C LEU A 215 -2.30 24.50 1.62
N PRO A 216 -2.59 23.97 2.83
CA PRO A 216 -1.65 23.12 3.55
C PRO A 216 -1.20 21.91 2.74
N GLU A 217 0.12 21.79 2.57
CA GLU A 217 0.79 20.70 1.87
C GLU A 217 1.98 20.21 2.69
N ILE A 218 2.26 18.92 2.63
CA ILE A 218 3.51 18.34 3.14
C ILE A 218 4.54 18.35 2.02
N PHE A 219 5.74 18.79 2.36
CA PHE A 219 6.89 18.72 1.49
C PHE A 219 8.02 17.94 2.16
N ILE A 220 8.82 17.31 1.31
CA ILE A 220 10.20 16.94 1.62
C ILE A 220 11.08 17.92 0.84
N TRP A 221 12.06 18.53 1.49
CA TRP A 221 13.06 19.38 0.86
C TRP A 221 14.43 18.72 0.88
N ASN A 222 15.19 18.89 -0.20
CA ASN A 222 16.62 18.67 -0.23
C ASN A 222 17.31 20.05 -0.14
N GLY A 223 17.86 20.37 1.02
CA GLY A 223 18.25 21.73 1.37
C GLY A 223 17.04 22.67 1.32
N SER A 224 17.07 23.64 0.41
CA SER A 224 15.96 24.58 0.19
C SER A 224 15.02 24.19 -0.95
N ASN A 225 15.39 23.19 -1.76
CA ASN A 225 14.64 22.81 -2.95
C ASN A 225 13.59 21.74 -2.61
N PRO A 226 12.35 21.85 -3.11
CA PRO A 226 11.36 20.78 -2.96
C PRO A 226 11.84 19.51 -3.66
N TYR A 227 11.70 18.38 -2.97
CA TYR A 227 12.06 17.04 -3.45
C TYR A 227 10.83 16.15 -3.64
N TRP A 228 9.81 16.33 -2.80
CA TRP A 228 8.52 15.66 -2.89
C TRP A 228 7.41 16.55 -2.34
N ARG A 229 6.18 16.38 -2.83
CA ARG A 229 5.00 17.15 -2.42
C ARG A 229 3.76 16.27 -2.33
N SER A 230 2.99 16.40 -1.24
CA SER A 230 1.78 15.62 -0.97
C SER A 230 0.56 16.01 -1.79
N GLY A 231 0.55 17.21 -2.39
CA GLY A 231 -0.66 17.86 -2.86
C GLY A 231 -1.49 18.46 -1.69
N PRO A 232 -2.47 19.32 -2.00
CA PRO A 232 -3.27 20.04 -1.00
C PRO A 232 -4.07 19.14 -0.04
N TRP A 233 -4.22 19.60 1.19
CA TRP A 233 -5.11 19.02 2.20
C TRP A 233 -6.57 19.38 1.93
N ASN A 234 -7.46 18.39 1.87
CA ASN A 234 -8.90 18.63 1.65
C ASN A 234 -9.77 18.59 2.92
N GLY A 235 -9.15 18.61 4.10
CA GLY A 235 -9.84 18.39 5.38
C GLY A 235 -9.82 16.93 5.86
N GLN A 236 -9.45 15.96 5.01
CA GLN A 236 -9.46 14.54 5.35
C GLN A 236 -8.21 13.77 4.86
N LYS A 237 -7.70 14.11 3.69
CA LYS A 237 -6.49 13.53 3.09
C LYS A 237 -5.73 14.57 2.27
N PHE A 238 -4.45 14.31 2.03
CA PHE A 238 -3.69 15.01 1.00
C PHE A 238 -4.01 14.40 -0.36
N ILE A 239 -4.50 15.20 -1.29
CA ILE A 239 -5.09 14.69 -2.53
C ILE A 239 -4.05 14.17 -3.54
N GLY A 240 -2.79 14.52 -3.35
CA GLY A 240 -1.66 14.03 -4.16
C GLY A 240 -1.03 12.75 -3.60
N ILE A 241 -1.63 12.11 -2.59
CA ILE A 241 -1.23 10.80 -2.08
C ILE A 241 -2.36 9.79 -2.41
N PRO A 242 -2.24 9.01 -3.49
CA PRO A 242 -3.27 8.04 -3.87
C PRO A 242 -3.41 6.95 -2.80
N GLY A 243 -4.65 6.50 -2.54
CA GLY A 243 -4.92 5.45 -1.54
C GLY A 243 -4.78 5.87 -0.07
N MET A 244 -4.60 7.17 0.22
CA MET A 244 -4.51 7.66 1.59
C MET A 244 -5.84 7.44 2.34
N ASN A 245 -5.82 6.58 3.36
CA ASN A 245 -6.95 6.29 4.24
C ASN A 245 -7.25 7.46 5.19
N SER A 246 -8.47 7.97 5.16
CA SER A 246 -8.93 9.12 5.97
C SER A 246 -10.04 8.79 6.97
N ILE A 247 -10.24 7.51 7.31
CA ILE A 247 -11.33 7.11 8.22
C ILE A 247 -10.95 7.53 9.65
N TYR A 248 -11.44 8.68 10.10
CA TYR A 248 -11.21 9.17 11.47
C TYR A 248 -11.49 8.07 12.52
N PRO A 249 -10.59 7.84 13.51
CA PRO A 249 -9.35 8.58 13.82
C PRO A 249 -8.08 7.96 13.19
N HIS A 250 -8.14 7.55 11.92
CA HIS A 250 -7.00 7.00 11.18
C HIS A 250 -6.49 7.99 10.15
N GLY A 251 -5.20 8.35 10.24
CA GLY A 251 -4.52 9.20 9.27
C GLY A 251 -3.97 10.48 9.87
N PHE A 252 -3.68 11.45 9.01
CA PHE A 252 -3.21 12.77 9.40
C PHE A 252 -4.37 13.66 9.82
N THR A 253 -4.08 14.60 10.70
CA THR A 253 -4.98 15.69 11.09
C THR A 253 -4.21 16.99 10.93
N VAL A 254 -4.76 17.94 10.18
CA VAL A 254 -4.19 19.28 9.98
C VAL A 254 -5.20 20.30 10.52
N GLU A 255 -4.78 21.04 11.54
CA GLU A 255 -5.62 21.98 12.28
C GLU A 255 -4.92 23.33 12.42
N ASP A 256 -5.69 24.41 12.39
CA ASP A 256 -5.23 25.74 12.79
C ASP A 256 -5.45 25.88 14.31
N ASP A 257 -4.44 26.30 15.04
CA ASP A 257 -4.52 26.51 16.48
C ASP A 257 -5.29 27.78 16.88
N GLY A 258 -5.67 28.61 15.91
CA GLY A 258 -6.37 29.88 16.12
C GLY A 258 -5.44 31.04 16.47
N GLU A 259 -4.15 30.78 16.68
CA GLU A 259 -3.08 31.76 16.94
C GLU A 259 -2.17 31.94 15.71
N GLY A 260 -2.54 31.31 14.59
CA GLY A 260 -1.86 31.41 13.29
C GLY A 260 -0.82 30.32 13.05
N ALA A 261 -0.76 29.27 13.88
CA ALA A 261 0.02 28.08 13.63
C ALA A 261 -0.87 26.96 13.08
N VAL A 262 -0.48 26.45 11.91
CA VAL A 262 -1.07 25.22 11.38
C VAL A 262 -0.25 24.06 11.90
N CYS A 263 -0.92 23.11 12.56
CA CYS A 263 -0.34 21.93 13.18
C CYS A 263 -0.81 20.67 12.48
N MET A 264 0.12 19.77 12.23
CA MET A 264 -0.11 18.44 11.70
C MET A 264 0.24 17.39 12.76
N SER A 265 -0.67 16.47 12.96
CA SER A 265 -0.51 15.26 13.79
C SER A 265 -0.98 14.03 13.02
N PHE A 266 -0.74 12.83 13.55
CA PHE A 266 -1.33 11.61 12.99
C PHE A 266 -1.85 10.70 14.10
N SER A 267 -2.86 9.90 13.78
CA SER A 267 -3.45 8.95 14.72
C SER A 267 -3.93 7.68 14.02
N TYR A 268 -4.15 6.63 14.82
CA TYR A 268 -4.61 5.31 14.38
C TYR A 268 -5.73 4.82 15.28
N VAL A 269 -6.64 4.03 14.70
CA VAL A 269 -7.78 3.41 15.42
C VAL A 269 -7.30 2.51 16.55
N ASN A 270 -6.28 1.67 16.28
CA ASN A 270 -5.68 0.85 17.32
C ASN A 270 -4.70 1.70 18.13
N LYS A 271 -5.13 2.08 19.35
CA LYS A 271 -4.30 2.89 20.25
C LYS A 271 -3.05 2.15 20.72
N SER A 272 -3.07 0.82 20.73
CA SER A 272 -1.97 -0.03 21.20
C SER A 272 -0.90 -0.30 20.15
N SER A 273 -1.17 -0.05 18.87
CA SER A 273 -0.19 -0.26 17.80
C SER A 273 0.90 0.82 17.84
N ILE A 274 2.16 0.39 17.90
CA ILE A 274 3.32 1.28 17.84
C ILE A 274 3.63 1.59 16.38
N ALA A 275 3.59 2.87 16.02
CA ALA A 275 3.93 3.34 14.68
C ALA A 275 4.56 4.73 14.73
N TYR A 276 5.47 4.99 13.80
CA TYR A 276 6.11 6.29 13.62
C TYR A 276 6.53 6.50 12.16
N PHE A 277 6.66 7.76 11.77
CA PHE A 277 7.29 8.12 10.51
C PHE A 277 8.77 8.41 10.72
N VAL A 278 9.61 8.04 9.76
CA VAL A 278 11.04 8.37 9.76
C VAL A 278 11.47 8.89 8.40
N LEU A 279 12.20 10.00 8.37
CA LEU A 279 12.82 10.58 7.19
C LEU A 279 14.27 10.11 7.09
N ASN A 280 14.56 9.22 6.15
CA ASN A 280 15.90 8.66 5.99
C ASN A 280 16.87 9.62 5.26
N SER A 281 18.15 9.24 5.20
CA SER A 281 19.21 10.01 4.53
C SER A 281 19.04 10.14 3.01
N GLU A 282 18.16 9.35 2.40
CA GLU A 282 17.88 9.35 0.95
C GLU A 282 16.69 10.26 0.58
N GLY A 283 16.07 10.91 1.57
CA GLY A 283 14.91 11.78 1.37
C GLY A 283 13.59 11.01 1.27
N THR A 284 13.54 9.79 1.79
CA THR A 284 12.33 8.96 1.84
C THR A 284 11.73 9.01 3.23
N ILE A 285 10.43 9.31 3.31
CA ILE A 285 9.64 9.11 4.52
C ILE A 285 9.11 7.68 4.51
N LEU A 286 9.34 6.95 5.59
CA LEU A 286 8.82 5.61 5.82
C LEU A 286 7.85 5.63 6.98
N LEU A 287 6.66 5.07 6.82
CA LEU A 287 5.77 4.72 7.92
C LEU A 287 6.13 3.32 8.41
N LYS A 288 6.68 3.24 9.62
CA LYS A 288 7.03 1.99 10.27
C LYS A 288 5.98 1.64 11.34
N TYR A 289 5.53 0.39 11.34
CA TYR A 289 4.70 -0.18 12.40
C TYR A 289 5.37 -1.40 12.99
N TRP A 290 5.24 -1.56 14.30
CA TRP A 290 5.79 -2.73 14.98
C TRP A 290 4.91 -3.95 14.73
N SER A 291 5.53 -5.07 14.35
CA SER A 291 4.86 -6.34 14.12
C SER A 291 5.29 -7.37 15.16
N ASP A 292 4.42 -7.66 16.12
CA ASP A 292 4.69 -8.64 17.18
C ASP A 292 5.00 -10.04 16.61
N GLY A 293 4.40 -10.40 15.47
CA GLY A 293 4.62 -11.70 14.83
C GLY A 293 5.99 -11.82 14.14
N MET A 294 6.57 -10.72 13.66
CA MET A 294 7.89 -10.71 13.03
C MET A 294 9.00 -10.26 13.96
N GLU A 295 8.66 -9.67 15.11
CA GLU A 295 9.58 -9.00 16.03
C GLU A 295 10.46 -7.96 15.33
N ASP A 296 9.91 -7.26 14.34
CA ASP A 296 10.60 -6.21 13.57
C ASP A 296 9.62 -5.11 13.12
N TRP A 297 10.19 -3.99 12.67
CA TRP A 297 9.45 -2.90 12.04
C TRP A 297 9.08 -3.26 10.60
N GLU A 298 7.77 -3.31 10.34
CA GLU A 298 7.26 -3.41 8.99
C GLU A 298 7.03 -2.01 8.40
N ILE A 299 7.31 -1.88 7.10
CA ILE A 299 7.05 -0.65 6.35
C ILE A 299 5.64 -0.77 5.77
N SER A 300 4.72 0.08 6.23
CA SER A 300 3.35 0.14 5.71
C SER A 300 3.23 1.02 4.48
N TRP A 301 4.05 2.06 4.42
CA TRP A 301 3.97 3.11 3.39
C TRP A 301 5.29 3.86 3.27
N SER A 302 5.60 4.36 2.07
CA SER A 302 6.80 5.14 1.78
C SER A 302 6.57 6.20 0.72
N VAL A 303 7.27 7.33 0.82
CA VAL A 303 7.35 8.35 -0.24
C VAL A 303 8.74 8.98 -0.33
N PRO A 304 9.24 9.34 -1.53
CA PRO A 304 8.69 9.00 -2.86
C PRO A 304 8.61 7.48 -3.09
N ASP A 305 7.55 6.99 -3.75
CA ASP A 305 7.37 5.56 -4.08
C ASP A 305 7.82 5.27 -5.52
N THR A 306 7.52 6.21 -6.42
CA THR A 306 7.92 6.14 -7.82
C THR A 306 8.73 7.36 -8.24
N GLU A 307 9.47 7.24 -9.34
CA GLU A 307 10.17 8.39 -9.94
C GLU A 307 9.25 9.56 -10.32
N CYS A 308 7.94 9.32 -10.47
CA CYS A 308 6.96 10.37 -10.75
C CYS A 308 6.59 11.21 -9.52
N ASP A 309 6.85 10.69 -8.32
CA ASP A 309 6.58 11.42 -7.08
C ASP A 309 7.68 12.44 -6.77
N VAL A 310 8.85 12.31 -7.41
CA VAL A 310 9.93 13.29 -7.34
C VAL A 310 9.43 14.61 -7.92
N TYR A 311 9.54 15.67 -7.12
CA TYR A 311 8.98 16.97 -7.43
C TYR A 311 9.44 17.47 -8.80
N GLY A 312 8.47 17.82 -9.65
CA GLY A 312 8.74 18.44 -10.95
C GLY A 312 9.45 17.52 -11.95
N LYS A 313 9.34 16.19 -11.82
CA LYS A 313 10.02 15.18 -12.67
C LYS A 313 9.96 15.45 -14.17
N CYS A 314 8.83 15.93 -14.69
CA CYS A 314 8.62 16.16 -16.12
C CYS A 314 8.71 17.64 -16.54
N GLY A 315 9.16 18.52 -15.64
CA GLY A 315 9.27 19.96 -15.89
C GLY A 315 7.92 20.67 -16.08
N PRO A 316 7.95 21.97 -16.42
CA PRO A 316 6.75 22.78 -16.68
C PRO A 316 5.88 22.20 -17.81
N PHE A 317 4.57 22.15 -17.61
CA PHE A 317 3.56 21.65 -18.54
C PHE A 317 3.79 20.20 -19.02
N GLY A 318 4.68 19.45 -18.36
CA GLY A 318 4.83 18.01 -18.50
C GLY A 318 3.98 17.28 -17.46
N SER A 319 3.55 16.07 -17.81
CA SER A 319 2.82 15.15 -16.91
C SER A 319 3.59 13.84 -16.78
N CYS A 320 3.69 13.36 -15.54
CA CYS A 320 4.30 12.06 -15.24
C CYS A 320 3.22 10.98 -15.08
N ASN A 321 3.42 9.83 -15.69
CA ASN A 321 2.63 8.63 -15.44
C ASN A 321 3.59 7.43 -15.31
N PRO A 322 3.63 6.76 -14.15
CA PRO A 322 4.55 5.64 -13.93
C PRO A 322 4.26 4.43 -14.84
N GLN A 323 3.06 4.34 -15.41
CA GLN A 323 2.63 3.26 -16.31
C GLN A 323 2.98 3.52 -17.78
N ASP A 324 3.36 4.74 -18.14
CA ASP A 324 3.65 5.12 -19.52
C ASP A 324 5.14 4.90 -19.86
N SER A 325 5.42 4.69 -21.15
CA SER A 325 6.78 4.64 -21.70
C SER A 325 6.85 5.52 -22.95
N PRO A 326 7.45 6.72 -22.89
CA PRO A 326 8.15 7.31 -21.74
C PRO A 326 7.20 7.76 -20.60
N LYS A 327 7.68 7.78 -19.35
CA LYS A 327 6.91 8.20 -18.18
C LYS A 327 6.48 9.67 -18.24
N CYS A 328 7.29 10.52 -18.87
CA CYS A 328 7.02 11.95 -19.04
C CYS A 328 6.46 12.24 -20.43
N THR A 329 5.33 12.93 -20.48
CA THR A 329 4.70 13.42 -21.72
C THR A 329 4.30 14.89 -21.55
N CYS A 330 4.29 15.64 -22.64
CA CYS A 330 3.68 16.98 -22.60
C CYS A 330 2.17 16.86 -22.44
N LEU A 331 1.57 17.76 -21.64
CA LEU A 331 0.13 17.90 -21.60
C LEU A 331 -0.43 18.12 -23.02
N GLU A 332 -1.63 17.61 -23.30
CA GLU A 332 -2.22 17.76 -24.64
C GLU A 332 -2.38 19.25 -25.00
N GLY A 333 -2.06 19.62 -26.23
CA GLY A 333 -1.95 21.01 -26.66
C GLY A 333 -0.59 21.68 -26.38
N PHE A 334 0.36 20.96 -25.79
CA PHE A 334 1.75 21.39 -25.57
C PHE A 334 2.74 20.51 -26.34
N GLU A 335 3.95 21.02 -26.55
CA GLU A 335 5.07 20.33 -27.19
C GLU A 335 6.38 20.62 -26.46
N PRO A 336 7.40 19.74 -26.57
CA PRO A 336 8.67 19.95 -25.87
C PRO A 336 9.30 21.28 -26.24
N ASN A 337 9.73 22.04 -25.23
CA ASN A 337 10.43 23.31 -25.45
C ASN A 337 11.78 23.09 -26.15
N ASN A 338 12.48 22.02 -25.75
CA ASN A 338 13.69 21.54 -26.39
C ASN A 338 13.54 20.04 -26.72
N ILE A 339 13.39 19.73 -28.01
CA ILE A 339 13.16 18.36 -28.46
C ILE A 339 14.38 17.45 -28.27
N GLU A 340 15.60 18.00 -28.32
CA GLU A 340 16.84 17.23 -28.14
C GLU A 340 17.00 16.81 -26.68
N GLU A 341 16.78 17.73 -25.74
CA GLU A 341 16.75 17.41 -24.31
C GLU A 341 15.68 16.35 -23.99
N TRP A 342 14.47 16.54 -24.53
CA TRP A 342 13.33 15.65 -24.30
C TRP A 342 13.61 14.22 -24.78
N ASN A 343 14.18 14.07 -25.97
CA ASN A 343 14.52 12.76 -26.54
C ASN A 343 15.65 12.07 -25.78
N ASN A 344 16.51 12.83 -25.09
CA ASN A 344 17.57 12.31 -24.23
C ASN A 344 17.10 12.03 -22.80
N GLY A 345 15.81 12.20 -22.48
CA GLY A 345 15.26 11.98 -21.14
C GLY A 345 15.52 13.13 -20.16
N ASN A 346 15.95 14.30 -20.66
CA ASN A 346 16.05 15.52 -19.87
C ASN A 346 14.77 16.35 -20.05
N PHE A 347 13.97 16.45 -19.00
CA PHE A 347 12.68 17.16 -19.02
C PHE A 347 12.73 18.54 -18.37
N THR A 348 13.92 19.06 -17.99
CA THR A 348 14.06 20.32 -17.24
C THR A 348 13.43 21.51 -17.96
N SER A 349 13.60 21.60 -19.28
CA SER A 349 13.00 22.67 -20.10
C SER A 349 11.48 22.57 -20.25
N GLY A 350 10.89 21.43 -19.88
CA GLY A 350 9.45 21.17 -19.94
C GLY A 350 8.86 21.30 -21.34
N CYS A 351 7.61 21.71 -21.38
CA CYS A 351 6.82 21.89 -22.59
C CYS A 351 6.34 23.33 -22.73
N VAL A 352 6.10 23.73 -23.97
CA VAL A 352 5.51 25.02 -24.34
C VAL A 352 4.22 24.79 -25.09
N ARG A 353 3.34 25.78 -25.01
CA ARG A 353 2.03 25.72 -25.66
C ARG A 353 2.19 25.76 -27.18
N ARG A 354 1.52 24.88 -27.91
CA ARG A 354 1.59 24.82 -29.39
C ARG A 354 0.98 26.05 -30.08
N ARG A 355 -0.04 26.66 -29.46
CA ARG A 355 -0.82 27.77 -30.05
C ARG A 355 -1.23 28.79 -29.00
N PRO A 356 -1.25 30.09 -29.35
CA PRO A 356 -1.61 31.15 -28.42
C PRO A 356 -3.10 31.12 -28.03
N LEU A 357 -3.36 31.48 -26.78
CA LEU A 357 -4.70 31.65 -26.22
C LEU A 357 -5.41 32.86 -26.84
N GLN A 358 -6.72 32.97 -26.65
CA GLN A 358 -7.53 34.04 -27.21
C GLN A 358 -7.00 35.42 -26.83
N CYS A 359 -6.59 35.63 -25.57
CA CYS A 359 -6.07 36.90 -25.10
C CYS A 359 -4.69 37.28 -25.69
N GLU A 360 -3.97 36.31 -26.26
CA GLU A 360 -2.63 36.48 -26.83
C GLU A 360 -2.66 36.70 -28.35
N ARG A 361 -3.80 36.42 -29.01
CA ARG A 361 -3.95 36.57 -30.46
C ARG A 361 -4.04 38.05 -30.83
N SER A 362 -3.27 38.46 -31.84
CA SER A 362 -3.37 39.81 -32.39
C SER A 362 -4.75 40.06 -33.00
N SER A 363 -5.25 41.29 -32.81
CA SER A 363 -6.53 41.78 -33.37
C SER A 363 -6.61 41.76 -34.90
N ASN A 364 -5.49 41.55 -35.60
CA ASN A 364 -5.44 41.46 -37.07
C ASN A 364 -5.45 40.02 -37.60
N SER A 365 -5.58 39.01 -36.73
CA SER A 365 -5.64 37.60 -37.14
C SER A 365 -7.04 37.21 -37.63
N SER A 366 -7.13 36.32 -38.62
CA SER A 366 -8.41 35.72 -39.08
C SER A 366 -9.08 34.79 -38.05
N GLU A 367 -8.63 34.84 -36.79
CA GLU A 367 -9.05 34.01 -35.66
C GLU A 367 -9.67 34.84 -34.51
N VAL A 368 -9.87 36.13 -34.74
CA VAL A 368 -10.55 37.06 -33.82
C VAL A 368 -11.97 36.56 -33.55
N GLY A 369 -12.35 36.46 -32.27
CA GLY A 369 -13.66 36.01 -31.82
C GLY A 369 -13.80 34.50 -31.59
N LYS A 370 -12.73 33.71 -31.75
CA LYS A 370 -12.77 32.28 -31.44
C LYS A 370 -12.35 32.01 -30.00
N GLU A 371 -13.28 31.46 -29.23
CA GLU A 371 -13.11 31.25 -27.79
C GLU A 371 -12.14 30.10 -27.49
N ASP A 372 -11.37 30.26 -26.42
CA ASP A 372 -10.61 29.15 -25.85
C ASP A 372 -11.55 28.10 -25.26
N TRP A 373 -11.04 26.89 -25.05
CA TRP A 373 -11.81 25.80 -24.47
C TRP A 373 -10.98 25.08 -23.39
N PHE A 374 -11.64 24.33 -22.52
CA PHE A 374 -10.98 23.59 -21.46
C PHE A 374 -10.93 22.10 -21.76
N LEU A 375 -9.75 21.51 -21.67
CA LEU A 375 -9.58 20.06 -21.70
C LEU A 375 -9.56 19.53 -20.27
N LYS A 376 -10.53 18.66 -19.98
CA LYS A 376 -10.58 17.89 -18.75
C LYS A 376 -9.57 16.75 -18.76
N LEU A 377 -8.73 16.71 -17.74
CA LEU A 377 -7.80 15.62 -17.42
C LEU A 377 -8.22 15.01 -16.08
N GLU A 378 -8.57 13.73 -16.09
CA GLU A 378 -9.10 13.03 -14.93
C GLU A 378 -7.97 12.38 -14.10
N MET A 379 -8.21 12.25 -12.80
CA MET A 379 -7.33 11.53 -11.85
C MET A 379 -5.91 12.11 -11.81
N MET A 380 -5.81 13.44 -11.71
CA MET A 380 -4.53 14.14 -11.71
C MET A 380 -4.10 14.52 -10.29
N LYS A 381 -2.80 14.37 -10.00
CA LYS A 381 -2.13 15.20 -9.01
C LYS A 381 -2.14 16.63 -9.54
N VAL A 382 -2.87 17.51 -8.87
CA VAL A 382 -2.96 18.91 -9.26
C VAL A 382 -1.58 19.58 -9.20
N PRO A 383 -1.25 20.52 -10.10
CA PRO A 383 0.04 21.21 -10.08
C PRO A 383 0.27 21.98 -8.78
N ASP A 384 1.53 22.31 -8.51
CA ASP A 384 1.92 23.23 -7.44
C ASP A 384 1.46 24.67 -7.74
N PHE A 385 1.53 25.58 -6.76
CA PHE A 385 1.19 27.01 -6.86
C PHE A 385 -0.26 27.29 -7.24
N ALA A 386 -1.19 26.50 -6.70
CA ALA A 386 -2.61 26.76 -6.84
C ALA A 386 -3.04 28.02 -6.07
N GLU A 387 -3.84 28.87 -6.70
CA GLU A 387 -4.48 30.01 -6.07
C GLU A 387 -5.95 29.66 -5.74
N LEU A 388 -6.40 29.94 -4.52
CA LEU A 388 -7.79 29.72 -4.13
C LEU A 388 -8.73 30.72 -4.81
N GLY A 389 -9.70 30.19 -5.55
CA GLY A 389 -10.64 30.96 -6.36
C GLY A 389 -11.77 31.65 -5.60
N ASN A 390 -11.84 31.61 -4.25
CA ASN A 390 -12.93 32.15 -3.42
C ASN A 390 -14.34 31.83 -3.96
N ILE A 391 -14.55 30.61 -4.47
CA ILE A 391 -15.81 30.13 -5.04
C ILE A 391 -15.98 28.66 -4.64
N ASN A 392 -17.18 28.32 -4.18
CA ASN A 392 -17.56 26.97 -3.74
C ASN A 392 -18.42 26.21 -4.75
N LEU A 393 -18.68 26.79 -5.92
CA LEU A 393 -19.45 26.18 -7.01
C LEU A 393 -18.49 25.72 -8.11
N GLU A 394 -18.54 24.43 -8.43
CA GLU A 394 -17.69 23.78 -9.44
C GLU A 394 -17.79 24.46 -10.81
N ASP A 395 -19.02 24.68 -11.31
CA ASP A 395 -19.30 25.27 -12.63
C ASP A 395 -18.79 26.72 -12.79
N GLU A 396 -18.55 27.41 -11.68
CA GLU A 396 -18.05 28.78 -11.70
C GLU A 396 -16.52 28.87 -11.75
N CYS A 397 -15.81 27.77 -11.44
CA CYS A 397 -14.34 27.75 -11.39
C CYS A 397 -13.72 27.94 -12.78
N GLU A 398 -14.20 27.17 -13.78
CA GLU A 398 -13.79 27.32 -15.18
C GLU A 398 -14.19 28.69 -15.75
N SER A 399 -15.39 29.18 -15.42
CA SER A 399 -15.87 30.50 -15.84
C SER A 399 -14.98 31.63 -15.30
N ARG A 400 -14.53 31.53 -14.05
CA ARG A 400 -13.59 32.47 -13.45
C ARG A 400 -12.22 32.41 -14.12
N CYS A 401 -11.72 31.20 -14.37
CA CYS A 401 -10.49 31.03 -15.14
C CYS A 401 -10.61 31.64 -16.54
N PHE A 402 -11.72 31.40 -17.23
CA PHE A 402 -11.97 31.91 -18.58
C PHE A 402 -11.91 33.44 -18.64
N LYS A 403 -12.52 34.13 -17.66
CA LYS A 403 -12.52 35.60 -17.54
C LYS A 403 -11.15 36.18 -17.19
N ASN A 404 -10.24 35.39 -16.61
CA ASN A 404 -8.88 35.79 -16.30
C ASN A 404 -7.93 35.37 -17.43
N CYS A 405 -7.44 36.32 -18.23
CA CYS A 405 -6.53 36.03 -19.34
C CYS A 405 -5.21 35.37 -18.92
N SER A 406 -4.78 35.55 -17.67
CA SER A 406 -3.57 34.90 -17.15
C SER A 406 -3.83 33.47 -16.69
N CYS A 407 -5.09 33.05 -16.51
CA CYS A 407 -5.39 31.72 -16.02
C CYS A 407 -5.18 30.67 -17.12
N VAL A 408 -4.36 29.67 -16.78
CA VAL A 408 -3.96 28.58 -17.70
C VAL A 408 -4.62 27.25 -17.36
N ALA A 409 -5.06 27.07 -16.11
CA ALA A 409 -5.77 25.87 -15.66
C ALA A 409 -6.64 26.16 -14.44
N SER A 410 -7.63 25.30 -14.23
CA SER A 410 -8.48 25.29 -13.05
C SER A 410 -8.78 23.86 -12.60
N ALA A 411 -9.10 23.69 -11.33
CA ALA A 411 -9.58 22.43 -10.79
C ALA A 411 -10.54 22.74 -9.65
N TYR A 412 -11.51 21.87 -9.46
CA TYR A 412 -12.39 21.91 -8.30
C TYR A 412 -12.24 20.61 -7.55
N TYR A 413 -12.11 20.70 -6.22
CA TYR A 413 -12.06 19.50 -5.39
C TYR A 413 -12.85 19.71 -4.12
N ASN A 414 -13.72 18.75 -3.79
CA ASN A 414 -14.55 18.85 -2.60
C ASN A 414 -13.71 18.86 -1.32
N GLY A 415 -13.96 19.85 -0.45
CA GLY A 415 -13.16 20.12 0.74
C GLY A 415 -12.02 21.12 0.56
N ILE A 416 -11.67 21.46 -0.69
CA ILE A 416 -10.71 22.55 -1.01
C ILE A 416 -11.43 23.72 -1.70
N GLY A 417 -12.32 23.41 -2.63
CA GLY A 417 -12.99 24.39 -3.48
C GLY A 417 -12.29 24.59 -4.82
N CYS A 418 -12.47 25.78 -5.40
CA CYS A 418 -11.88 26.15 -6.68
C CYS A 418 -10.39 26.50 -6.53
N MET A 419 -9.55 25.86 -7.34
CA MET A 419 -8.12 26.12 -7.50
C MET A 419 -7.85 26.65 -8.91
N LEU A 420 -7.08 27.72 -9.01
CA LEU A 420 -6.72 28.39 -10.26
C LEU A 420 -5.20 28.44 -10.40
N TRP A 421 -4.70 28.31 -11.63
CA TRP A 421 -3.27 28.48 -11.94
C TRP A 421 -3.09 29.58 -12.96
N THR A 422 -2.22 30.54 -12.65
CA THR A 422 -1.86 31.66 -13.53
C THR A 422 -0.44 31.52 -14.12
N GLY A 423 0.40 30.67 -13.53
CA GLY A 423 1.77 30.42 -13.94
C GLY A 423 1.98 29.08 -14.62
N ASN A 424 3.23 28.61 -14.60
CA ASN A 424 3.58 27.30 -15.14
C ASN A 424 2.96 26.17 -14.31
N LEU A 425 2.39 25.17 -14.98
CA LEU A 425 1.92 23.95 -14.32
C LEU A 425 3.13 23.05 -14.06
N ILE A 426 3.50 22.85 -12.80
CA ILE A 426 4.63 21.99 -12.42
C ILE A 426 4.17 20.91 -11.44
N ASP A 427 4.90 19.79 -11.40
CA ASP A 427 4.62 18.66 -10.50
C ASP A 427 3.24 18.01 -10.77
N VAL A 428 2.89 17.90 -12.07
CA VAL A 428 1.67 17.25 -12.53
C VAL A 428 1.93 15.77 -12.76
N GLN A 429 1.07 14.93 -12.19
CA GLN A 429 1.16 13.48 -12.30
C GLN A 429 -0.23 12.90 -12.56
N LYS A 430 -0.30 11.85 -13.38
CA LYS A 430 -1.51 11.07 -13.58
C LYS A 430 -1.49 9.88 -12.64
N PHE A 431 -2.59 9.70 -11.91
CA PHE A 431 -2.81 8.54 -11.05
C PHE A 431 -3.64 7.48 -11.76
N SER A 432 -3.54 6.24 -11.28
CA SER A 432 -4.40 5.13 -11.67
C SER A 432 -5.78 5.18 -11.00
N THR A 433 -5.84 5.77 -9.80
CA THR A 433 -7.00 5.92 -8.94
C THR A 433 -6.82 7.18 -8.08
N ASP A 434 -7.90 7.74 -7.55
CA ASP A 434 -7.89 9.03 -6.85
C ASP A 434 -7.40 10.19 -7.74
N GLY A 435 -7.08 11.33 -7.14
CA GLY A 435 -6.72 12.57 -7.83
C GLY A 435 -7.93 13.48 -8.10
N ALA A 436 -7.64 14.67 -8.61
CA ALA A 436 -8.63 15.66 -8.99
C ALA A 436 -8.78 15.73 -10.52
N ASP A 437 -9.91 16.24 -10.96
CA ASP A 437 -10.09 16.63 -12.35
C ASP A 437 -9.44 17.99 -12.58
N LEU A 438 -8.46 18.04 -13.49
CA LEU A 438 -7.74 19.25 -13.88
C LEU A 438 -8.20 19.71 -15.26
N TYR A 439 -8.63 20.95 -15.36
CA TYR A 439 -9.10 21.58 -16.59
C TYR A 439 -8.02 22.51 -17.11
N ILE A 440 -7.37 22.14 -18.21
CA ILE A 440 -6.35 22.98 -18.85
C ILE A 440 -6.97 23.82 -19.96
N ARG A 441 -6.68 25.13 -19.97
CA ARG A 441 -7.16 26.05 -20.99
C ARG A 441 -6.35 25.87 -22.27
N LEU A 442 -7.01 25.67 -23.42
CA LEU A 442 -6.41 25.43 -24.73
C LEU A 442 -7.04 26.32 -25.81
N ALA A 443 -6.30 26.57 -26.89
CA ALA A 443 -6.77 27.33 -28.03
C ALA A 443 -7.86 26.56 -28.82
N TYR A 444 -8.86 27.28 -29.37
CA TYR A 444 -10.04 26.75 -30.08
C TYR A 444 -9.76 25.65 -31.11
N LYS A 445 -8.58 25.71 -31.74
CA LYS A 445 -8.24 24.97 -32.95
C LYS A 445 -7.54 23.63 -32.65
N GLU A 446 -7.25 23.36 -31.38
CA GLU A 446 -6.82 22.03 -30.91
C GLU A 446 -8.02 21.04 -30.86
N LEU A 447 -9.26 21.54 -30.87
CA LEU A 447 -10.49 20.73 -30.91
C LEU A 447 -10.65 19.94 -32.23
N ASP A 448 -10.23 20.53 -33.37
CA ASP A 448 -10.45 19.98 -34.71
C ASP A 448 -9.64 18.70 -35.00
N LYS A 449 -8.45 18.53 -34.38
CA LYS A 449 -7.62 17.32 -34.56
C LYS A 449 -8.37 16.06 -34.11
N LYS A 450 -9.17 16.15 -33.04
CA LYS A 450 -9.91 15.01 -32.46
C LYS A 450 -11.13 14.61 -33.30
N GLN A 451 -11.82 15.60 -33.90
CA GLN A 451 -12.97 15.35 -34.77
C GLN A 451 -12.53 14.76 -36.12
N ASN A 452 -11.45 15.29 -36.73
CA ASN A 452 -10.95 14.80 -38.00
C ASN A 452 -10.50 13.33 -37.94
N MET A 453 -9.88 12.88 -36.84
CA MET A 453 -9.51 11.48 -36.66
C MET A 453 -10.72 10.53 -36.57
N LYS A 454 -11.81 10.93 -35.90
CA LYS A 454 -13.05 10.15 -35.84
C LYS A 454 -13.72 10.04 -37.23
N VAL A 455 -13.70 11.12 -38.00
CA VAL A 455 -14.21 11.14 -39.38
C VAL A 455 -13.37 10.23 -40.28
N ILE A 456 -12.03 10.26 -40.17
CA ILE A 456 -11.13 9.39 -40.95
C ILE A 456 -11.38 7.91 -40.66
N ILE A 457 -11.53 7.51 -39.38
CA ILE A 457 -11.87 6.13 -39.02
C ILE A 457 -13.24 5.72 -39.58
N ALA A 458 -14.25 6.58 -39.46
CA ALA A 458 -15.60 6.30 -39.97
C ALA A 458 -15.60 6.13 -41.51
N VAL A 459 -14.84 6.96 -42.24
CA VAL A 459 -14.68 6.85 -43.70
C VAL A 459 -13.92 5.57 -44.07
N ALA A 460 -12.85 5.21 -43.36
CA ALA A 460 -12.11 3.98 -43.62
C ALA A 460 -12.97 2.73 -43.42
N VAL A 461 -13.80 2.69 -42.37
CA VAL A 461 -14.71 1.56 -42.09
C VAL A 461 -15.83 1.45 -43.14
N THR A 462 -16.37 2.58 -43.59
CA THR A 462 -17.43 2.59 -44.62
C THR A 462 -16.88 2.17 -45.99
N VAL A 463 -15.70 2.63 -46.38
CA VAL A 463 -15.03 2.20 -47.62
C VAL A 463 -14.61 0.72 -47.55
N GLY A 464 -14.08 0.27 -46.39
CA GLY A 464 -13.72 -1.13 -46.16
C GLY A 464 -14.91 -2.09 -46.23
N SER A 465 -16.06 -1.70 -45.69
CA SER A 465 -17.28 -2.52 -45.75
C SER A 465 -17.89 -2.58 -47.15
N LEU A 466 -17.88 -1.46 -47.89
CA LEU A 466 -18.33 -1.41 -49.29
C LEU A 466 -17.48 -2.28 -50.22
N THR A 467 -16.16 -2.24 -50.06
CA THR A 467 -15.24 -3.06 -50.87
C THR A 467 -15.43 -4.56 -50.61
N VAL A 468 -15.61 -4.97 -49.35
CA VAL A 468 -15.92 -6.37 -49.00
C VAL A 468 -17.26 -6.81 -49.59
N ALA A 469 -18.30 -5.97 -49.51
CA ALA A 469 -19.60 -6.27 -50.09
C ALA A 469 -19.50 -6.49 -51.62
N ILE A 470 -18.77 -5.64 -52.33
CA ILE A 470 -18.55 -5.77 -53.78
C ILE A 470 -17.79 -7.06 -54.11
N CYS A 471 -16.73 -7.37 -53.36
CA CYS A 471 -15.96 -8.61 -53.52
C CYS A 471 -16.82 -9.86 -53.32
N THR A 472 -17.70 -9.87 -52.30
CA THR A 472 -18.60 -11.00 -52.06
C THR A 472 -19.63 -11.20 -53.19
N VAL A 473 -20.15 -10.12 -53.77
CA VAL A 473 -21.07 -10.20 -54.93
C VAL A 473 -20.33 -10.74 -56.17
N TYR A 474 -19.11 -10.27 -56.43
CA TYR A 474 -18.29 -10.77 -57.52
C TYR A 474 -17.95 -12.26 -57.35
N LEU A 475 -17.57 -12.69 -56.15
CA LEU A 475 -17.30 -14.10 -55.84
C LEU A 475 -18.55 -14.97 -56.02
N ARG A 476 -19.73 -14.50 -55.58
CA ARG A 476 -21.00 -15.21 -55.79
C ARG A 476 -21.36 -15.35 -57.27
N ARG A 477 -21.16 -14.30 -58.07
CA ARG A 477 -21.38 -14.34 -59.53
C ARG A 477 -20.37 -15.25 -60.23
N TRP A 478 -19.12 -15.26 -59.79
CA TRP A 478 -18.07 -16.13 -60.32
C TRP A 478 -18.36 -17.61 -60.03
N ILE A 479 -18.80 -17.95 -58.82
CA ILE A 479 -19.20 -19.32 -58.44
C ILE A 479 -20.46 -19.78 -59.21
N ALA A 480 -21.43 -18.89 -59.40
CA ALA A 480 -22.63 -19.21 -60.21
C ALA A 480 -22.26 -19.50 -61.68
N LYS A 481 -21.38 -18.69 -62.28
CA LYS A 481 -20.91 -18.88 -63.65
C LYS A 481 -20.10 -20.16 -63.84
N HIS A 482 -19.41 -20.64 -62.80
CA HIS A 482 -18.69 -21.92 -62.84
C HIS A 482 -19.58 -23.16 -62.62
N ARG A 483 -20.80 -23.00 -62.10
CA ARG A 483 -21.76 -24.11 -61.96
C ARG A 483 -22.49 -24.44 -63.28
N ASP A 484 -22.69 -23.45 -64.16
CA ASP A 484 -23.30 -23.67 -65.47
C ASP A 484 -22.34 -24.31 -66.49
N SER A 485 -21.02 -24.26 -66.25
CA SER A 485 -20.01 -24.88 -67.12
C SER A 485 -19.77 -26.38 -66.82
N GLN A 486 -20.40 -26.97 -65.80
CA GLN A 486 -20.20 -28.37 -65.39
C GLN A 486 -21.45 -29.27 -65.58
N ALA A 487 -22.43 -28.84 -66.39
CA ALA A 487 -23.67 -29.58 -66.65
C ALA A 487 -23.71 -30.38 -67.97
N GLU A 488 -22.65 -30.39 -68.80
CA GLU A 488 -22.64 -31.09 -70.11
C GLU A 488 -21.73 -32.35 -70.19
N GLY A 489 -21.45 -33.03 -69.07
CA GLY A 489 -20.58 -34.20 -69.15
C GLY A 489 -20.80 -35.25 -68.06
N LYS A 490 -21.86 -36.07 -68.18
CA LYS A 490 -21.86 -37.53 -67.91
C LYS A 490 -23.27 -38.13 -67.98
N LYS A 491 -23.59 -38.78 -69.11
CA LYS A 491 -24.58 -39.87 -69.19
C LYS A 491 -23.87 -41.21 -68.96
N LYS A 492 -24.31 -42.01 -67.97
CA LYS A 492 -24.57 -43.47 -68.07
C LYS A 492 -24.78 -44.14 -66.69
N GLY A 493 -25.86 -44.94 -66.60
CA GLY A 493 -25.97 -46.11 -65.71
C GLY A 493 -26.86 -45.91 -64.47
N LYS A 494 -28.19 -46.05 -64.56
CA LYS A 494 -29.03 -47.27 -64.35
C LYS A 494 -29.36 -47.63 -62.88
N MET A 495 -30.69 -47.72 -62.68
CA MET A 495 -31.47 -48.70 -61.89
C MET A 495 -32.02 -48.35 -60.50
N LEU A 496 -33.38 -48.25 -60.49
CA LEU A 496 -34.38 -48.85 -59.57
C LEU A 496 -34.43 -48.31 -58.12
N SER A 497 -35.59 -48.06 -57.47
CA SER A 497 -36.99 -48.44 -57.72
C SER A 497 -37.94 -47.61 -56.84
N LYS A 498 -39.16 -47.34 -57.35
CA LYS A 498 -40.49 -47.17 -56.69
C LYS A 498 -40.67 -46.12 -55.56
N GLY A 499 -41.73 -45.31 -55.50
CA GLY A 499 -42.97 -45.16 -56.28
C GLY A 499 -44.08 -44.50 -55.40
N GLY A 500 -45.04 -43.80 -56.04
CA GLY A 500 -46.35 -43.30 -55.51
C GLY A 500 -46.28 -42.00 -54.69
N GLU A 501 -46.89 -40.86 -55.09
CA GLU A 501 -48.34 -40.51 -55.03
C GLU A 501 -48.90 -40.50 -53.59
N SER A 502 -49.83 -39.67 -53.13
CA SER A 502 -50.59 -38.49 -53.57
C SER A 502 -51.59 -38.19 -52.42
N PHE A 503 -51.95 -36.92 -52.19
CA PHE A 503 -53.18 -36.41 -51.55
C PHE A 503 -53.43 -36.40 -50.01
N ASN A 504 -53.78 -35.17 -49.57
CA ASN A 504 -54.85 -34.71 -48.66
C ASN A 504 -55.13 -35.37 -47.29
N GLU A 505 -54.88 -34.57 -46.25
CA GLU A 505 -55.86 -33.99 -45.31
C GLU A 505 -56.84 -34.93 -44.56
N ARG A 506 -56.57 -35.16 -43.25
CA ARG A 506 -57.48 -34.97 -42.09
C ARG A 506 -56.86 -35.52 -40.80
N MET A 507 -56.91 -34.72 -39.73
CA MET A 507 -56.69 -35.11 -38.31
C MET A 507 -57.71 -36.18 -37.87
N PRO A 508 -57.40 -37.11 -36.92
CA PRO A 508 -57.42 -36.81 -35.47
C PRO A 508 -56.47 -37.60 -34.53
N TRP A 509 -56.08 -36.94 -33.42
CA TRP A 509 -55.69 -37.37 -32.06
C TRP A 509 -55.46 -38.87 -31.78
N ASP A 510 -54.32 -39.29 -31.21
CA ASP A 510 -54.01 -39.28 -29.76
C ASP A 510 -52.68 -40.00 -29.44
N SER A 511 -52.06 -39.64 -28.31
CA SER A 511 -50.98 -40.35 -27.59
C SER A 511 -49.56 -40.35 -28.18
N MET A 512 -48.66 -39.54 -27.61
CA MET A 512 -47.47 -39.99 -26.83
C MET A 512 -46.56 -38.79 -26.50
N ASP A 513 -46.56 -38.43 -25.22
CA ASP A 513 -45.51 -37.81 -24.41
C ASP A 513 -44.47 -36.85 -25.03
N GLN A 514 -44.69 -35.58 -24.65
CA GLN A 514 -43.73 -34.58 -24.20
C GLN A 514 -42.23 -34.97 -24.23
N VAL A 515 -41.50 -34.36 -25.15
CA VAL A 515 -40.16 -33.85 -24.85
C VAL A 515 -40.27 -32.32 -24.85
N LYS A 516 -40.36 -31.74 -23.65
CA LYS A 516 -40.13 -30.31 -23.46
C LYS A 516 -38.73 -30.00 -24.00
N LEU A 517 -38.65 -29.25 -25.10
CA LEU A 517 -37.42 -28.54 -25.43
C LEU A 517 -37.28 -27.48 -24.34
N GLU A 518 -36.50 -27.77 -23.30
CA GLU A 518 -36.12 -26.77 -22.31
C GLU A 518 -35.55 -25.56 -23.05
N GLU A 519 -36.06 -24.37 -22.70
CA GLU A 519 -35.60 -23.11 -23.25
C GLU A 519 -34.07 -23.04 -23.15
N LEU A 520 -33.40 -22.94 -24.29
CA LEU A 520 -31.95 -22.85 -24.34
C LEU A 520 -31.50 -21.66 -23.48
N PRO A 521 -30.57 -21.86 -22.53
CA PRO A 521 -30.14 -20.78 -21.64
C PRO A 521 -29.53 -19.63 -22.45
N LEU A 522 -30.12 -18.46 -22.32
CA LEU A 522 -29.62 -17.23 -22.94
C LEU A 522 -28.41 -16.74 -22.13
N PHE A 523 -27.23 -16.80 -22.75
CA PHE A 523 -26.00 -16.29 -22.13
C PHE A 523 -25.75 -14.84 -22.51
N ASN A 524 -25.44 -14.00 -21.51
CA ASN A 524 -25.01 -12.63 -21.73
C ASN A 524 -23.71 -12.61 -22.55
N PHE A 525 -23.61 -11.70 -23.52
CA PHE A 525 -22.42 -11.47 -24.34
C PHE A 525 -21.13 -11.33 -23.51
N LYS A 526 -21.18 -10.66 -22.35
CA LYS A 526 -20.03 -10.53 -21.44
C LYS A 526 -19.53 -11.89 -20.94
N LYS A 527 -20.44 -12.81 -20.59
CA LYS A 527 -20.10 -14.19 -20.19
C LYS A 527 -19.49 -14.98 -21.35
N LEU A 528 -20.03 -14.84 -22.55
CA LEU A 528 -19.53 -15.53 -23.74
C LEU A 528 -18.17 -15.01 -24.19
N ALA A 529 -17.96 -13.69 -24.14
CA ALA A 529 -16.67 -13.07 -24.40
C ALA A 529 -15.62 -13.59 -23.42
N ILE A 530 -15.89 -13.57 -22.11
CA ILE A 530 -14.94 -14.08 -21.11
C ILE A 530 -14.64 -15.57 -21.32
N ALA A 531 -15.68 -16.40 -21.49
CA ALA A 531 -15.51 -17.85 -21.67
C ALA A 531 -14.68 -18.21 -22.91
N THR A 532 -14.69 -17.37 -23.95
CA THR A 532 -13.94 -17.59 -25.20
C THR A 532 -12.63 -16.78 -25.26
N ASN A 533 -12.25 -16.10 -24.18
CA ASN A 533 -11.16 -15.12 -24.11
C ASN A 533 -11.32 -14.02 -25.17
N ASN A 534 -12.40 -13.26 -25.07
CA ASN A 534 -12.86 -12.26 -26.03
C ASN A 534 -12.87 -12.79 -27.49
N PHE A 535 -13.34 -14.02 -27.69
CA PHE A 535 -13.36 -14.70 -28.99
C PHE A 535 -11.98 -14.79 -29.67
N HIS A 536 -10.93 -15.02 -28.88
CA HIS A 536 -9.56 -15.12 -29.38
C HIS A 536 -9.43 -16.20 -30.46
N LEU A 537 -8.72 -15.89 -31.55
CA LEU A 537 -8.55 -16.78 -32.71
C LEU A 537 -7.94 -18.14 -32.34
N GLY A 538 -7.02 -18.17 -31.36
CA GLY A 538 -6.42 -19.41 -30.86
C GLY A 538 -7.42 -20.37 -30.17
N ASN A 539 -8.62 -19.90 -29.83
CA ASN A 539 -9.70 -20.72 -29.28
C ASN A 539 -10.75 -21.09 -30.34
N LYS A 540 -10.59 -20.69 -31.61
CA LYS A 540 -11.55 -21.03 -32.67
C LYS A 540 -11.38 -22.50 -33.07
N LEU A 541 -12.44 -23.28 -32.93
CA LEU A 541 -12.46 -24.70 -33.29
C LEU A 541 -12.85 -24.93 -34.75
N GLY A 542 -13.63 -24.02 -35.35
CA GLY A 542 -14.04 -24.14 -36.74
C GLY A 542 -15.04 -23.07 -37.19
N GLN A 543 -15.41 -23.10 -38.47
CA GLN A 543 -16.43 -22.22 -39.05
C GLN A 543 -17.20 -22.96 -40.15
N GLY A 544 -18.53 -22.91 -40.11
CA GLY A 544 -19.41 -23.58 -41.07
C GLY A 544 -20.78 -22.91 -41.20
N GLY A 545 -21.77 -23.64 -41.72
CA GLY A 545 -23.12 -23.12 -42.02
C GLY A 545 -23.93 -22.60 -40.83
N PHE A 546 -23.46 -22.83 -39.60
CA PHE A 546 -24.09 -22.38 -38.35
C PHE A 546 -23.27 -21.29 -37.62
N GLY A 547 -22.22 -20.74 -38.25
CA GLY A 547 -21.41 -19.66 -37.68
C GLY A 547 -20.05 -20.10 -37.13
N LEU A 548 -19.45 -19.24 -36.29
CA LEU A 548 -18.13 -19.43 -35.69
C LEU A 548 -18.26 -20.29 -34.42
N VAL A 549 -17.43 -21.31 -34.30
CA VAL A 549 -17.41 -22.19 -33.12
C VAL A 549 -16.11 -21.97 -32.35
N TYR A 550 -16.23 -21.59 -31.08
CA TYR A 550 -15.11 -21.34 -30.18
C TYR A 550 -15.08 -22.35 -29.04
N LYS A 551 -13.88 -22.71 -28.60
CA LYS A 551 -13.60 -23.46 -27.38
C LYS A 551 -13.85 -22.54 -26.20
N ALA A 552 -14.85 -22.86 -25.37
CA ALA A 552 -15.16 -22.13 -24.15
C ALA A 552 -14.42 -22.74 -22.95
N ARG A 553 -13.95 -21.90 -22.02
CA ARG A 553 -13.48 -22.28 -20.70
C ARG A 553 -14.63 -22.02 -19.71
N THR A 554 -15.18 -23.06 -19.11
CA THR A 554 -16.14 -22.93 -18.00
C THR A 554 -15.36 -22.68 -16.70
N ALA A 555 -15.77 -21.68 -15.91
CA ALA A 555 -15.31 -21.53 -14.54
C ALA A 555 -15.80 -22.73 -13.75
N ILE A 556 -14.92 -23.72 -13.60
CA ILE A 556 -15.11 -24.86 -12.73
C ILE A 556 -14.27 -24.52 -11.50
N ASP A 557 -14.91 -24.45 -10.33
CA ASP A 557 -14.29 -24.12 -9.03
C ASP A 557 -13.97 -25.40 -8.23
N THR A 558 -14.33 -26.57 -8.76
CA THR A 558 -14.31 -27.87 -8.07
C THR A 558 -13.64 -28.97 -8.89
N ILE A 559 -12.61 -29.60 -8.34
CA ILE A 559 -11.93 -30.80 -8.86
C ILE A 559 -12.66 -32.04 -8.36
N THR A 560 -13.03 -32.92 -9.27
CA THR A 560 -13.63 -34.23 -8.96
C THR A 560 -12.80 -35.35 -9.59
N LEU A 561 -13.03 -36.60 -9.17
CA LEU A 561 -12.37 -37.78 -9.75
C LEU A 561 -12.50 -37.86 -11.29
N ALA A 562 -13.58 -37.31 -11.86
CA ALA A 562 -13.83 -37.30 -13.31
C ALA A 562 -13.23 -36.08 -14.04
N GLN A 563 -12.72 -35.08 -13.33
CA GLN A 563 -12.27 -33.80 -13.90
C GLN A 563 -10.90 -33.38 -13.35
N PRO A 564 -9.83 -34.06 -13.75
CA PRO A 564 -8.48 -33.67 -13.38
C PRO A 564 -8.01 -32.42 -14.14
N ILE A 565 -7.11 -31.64 -13.53
CA ILE A 565 -6.41 -30.56 -14.22
C ILE A 565 -5.21 -31.14 -14.94
N LYS A 566 -5.13 -30.95 -16.24
CA LYS A 566 -3.92 -31.20 -17.03
C LYS A 566 -3.25 -29.89 -17.38
N ASP A 567 -1.93 -29.82 -17.29
CA ASP A 567 -1.13 -28.68 -17.72
C ASP A 567 -1.42 -28.32 -19.22
N PRO A 568 -1.73 -27.06 -19.63
CA PRO A 568 -1.73 -25.79 -18.89
C PRO A 568 -3.10 -25.33 -18.38
N GLY A 569 -3.99 -26.28 -18.08
CA GLY A 569 -5.28 -26.04 -17.48
C GLY A 569 -5.17 -25.39 -16.10
N THR A 570 -6.18 -24.58 -15.78
CA THR A 570 -6.29 -23.86 -14.50
C THR A 570 -7.76 -23.80 -14.08
N PHE A 571 -8.02 -23.76 -12.79
CA PHE A 571 -9.33 -23.44 -12.20
C PHE A 571 -9.31 -22.06 -11.56
N ILE A 572 -10.47 -21.43 -11.49
CA ILE A 572 -10.65 -20.09 -10.93
C ILE A 572 -11.70 -20.20 -9.83
N SER A 573 -11.46 -19.53 -8.70
CA SER A 573 -12.41 -19.48 -7.59
C SER A 573 -13.72 -18.82 -8.04
N LYS A 574 -14.83 -19.11 -7.35
CA LYS A 574 -16.18 -18.70 -7.79
C LYS A 574 -16.36 -17.18 -7.95
N GLY A 575 -15.74 -16.39 -7.09
CA GLY A 575 -15.65 -14.92 -7.10
C GLY A 575 -14.46 -14.38 -7.87
N GLU A 576 -13.75 -15.23 -8.62
CA GLU A 576 -12.67 -14.88 -9.53
C GLU A 576 -11.44 -14.22 -8.88
N ALA A 577 -11.27 -14.39 -7.56
CA ALA A 577 -10.17 -13.80 -6.80
C ALA A 577 -8.86 -14.61 -6.91
N PHE A 578 -8.96 -15.94 -7.00
CA PHE A 578 -7.81 -16.84 -7.03
C PHE A 578 -7.87 -17.83 -8.19
N GLN A 579 -6.70 -18.26 -8.65
CA GLN A 579 -6.53 -19.23 -9.72
C GLN A 579 -5.60 -20.35 -9.24
N LEU A 580 -5.96 -21.60 -9.54
CA LEU A 580 -5.20 -22.81 -9.23
C LEU A 580 -4.75 -23.48 -10.54
N GLY A 581 -3.50 -23.90 -10.62
CA GLY A 581 -3.03 -24.68 -11.75
C GLY A 581 -1.52 -24.88 -11.79
N PHE A 582 -1.02 -25.23 -12.98
CA PHE A 582 0.41 -25.46 -13.19
C PHE A 582 1.12 -24.17 -13.61
N PHE A 583 2.30 -23.94 -13.05
CA PHE A 583 3.12 -22.79 -13.38
C PHE A 583 4.62 -23.08 -13.36
N SER A 584 5.38 -22.19 -13.99
CA SER A 584 6.84 -22.15 -13.94
C SER A 584 7.31 -20.80 -13.43
N PRO A 585 8.15 -20.75 -12.40
CA PRO A 585 8.92 -19.55 -12.06
C PRO A 585 9.76 -19.08 -13.23
N VAL A 586 9.95 -17.75 -13.33
CA VAL A 586 10.75 -17.10 -14.38
C VAL A 586 12.14 -17.74 -14.47
N ASN A 587 12.59 -18.07 -15.68
CA ASN A 587 13.87 -18.72 -15.99
C ASN A 587 14.05 -20.18 -15.50
N THR A 588 12.97 -20.92 -15.25
CA THR A 588 13.06 -22.36 -14.93
C THR A 588 12.16 -23.20 -15.83
N SER A 589 12.61 -24.42 -16.16
CA SER A 589 11.78 -25.46 -16.79
C SER A 589 11.00 -26.29 -15.78
N ASN A 590 11.23 -26.06 -14.49
CA ASN A 590 10.54 -26.75 -13.40
C ASN A 590 9.08 -26.33 -13.35
N ARG A 591 8.22 -27.30 -13.04
CA ARG A 591 6.77 -27.08 -12.98
C ARG A 591 6.22 -27.42 -11.62
N TYR A 592 5.39 -26.50 -11.15
CA TYR A 592 4.76 -26.55 -9.84
C TYR A 592 3.25 -26.42 -9.99
N VAL A 593 2.52 -27.03 -9.07
CA VAL A 593 1.10 -26.77 -8.85
C VAL A 593 0.99 -25.75 -7.73
N GLY A 594 0.28 -24.66 -7.97
CA GLY A 594 0.06 -23.65 -6.95
C GLY A 594 -1.19 -22.82 -7.15
N ILE A 595 -1.49 -22.00 -6.16
CA ILE A 595 -2.61 -21.05 -6.13
C ILE A 595 -2.01 -19.65 -6.23
N TRP A 596 -2.58 -18.78 -7.05
CA TRP A 596 -2.16 -17.38 -7.19
C TRP A 596 -3.36 -16.46 -7.35
N TYR A 597 -3.13 -15.15 -7.15
CA TYR A 597 -4.17 -14.16 -7.40
C TYR A 597 -4.54 -14.11 -8.88
N ASN A 598 -5.83 -14.23 -9.16
CA ASN A 598 -6.33 -14.10 -10.52
C ASN A 598 -6.40 -12.61 -10.91
N ASN A 599 -6.16 -12.28 -12.19
CA ASN A 599 -6.25 -10.92 -12.72
C ASN A 599 -5.27 -9.89 -12.12
N VAL A 600 -4.09 -10.33 -11.67
CA VAL A 600 -2.98 -9.45 -11.22
C VAL A 600 -1.83 -9.51 -12.23
N SER A 601 -1.16 -8.38 -12.46
CA SER A 601 -0.12 -8.18 -13.48
C SER A 601 1.11 -9.08 -13.31
N VAL A 602 1.39 -9.50 -12.08
CA VAL A 602 2.49 -10.41 -11.70
C VAL A 602 1.87 -11.60 -10.98
N MET A 603 2.31 -12.81 -11.36
CA MET A 603 1.79 -14.06 -10.79
C MET A 603 2.26 -14.22 -9.33
N ALA A 604 1.47 -13.70 -8.40
CA ALA A 604 1.70 -13.78 -6.96
C ALA A 604 1.16 -15.11 -6.42
N VAL A 605 2.05 -16.10 -6.29
CA VAL A 605 1.72 -17.46 -5.80
C VAL A 605 1.62 -17.44 -4.27
N VAL A 606 0.48 -17.88 -3.75
CA VAL A 606 0.18 -17.91 -2.31
C VAL A 606 0.34 -19.30 -1.70
N TRP A 607 0.33 -20.35 -2.52
CA TRP A 607 0.51 -21.74 -2.06
C TRP A 607 1.09 -22.64 -3.16
N VAL A 608 1.93 -23.62 -2.81
CA VAL A 608 2.55 -24.59 -3.73
C VAL A 608 2.52 -26.01 -3.17
N ALA A 609 2.00 -26.95 -3.96
CA ALA A 609 1.90 -28.37 -3.58
C ALA A 609 3.26 -29.08 -3.63
N ASN A 610 3.86 -29.19 -4.82
CA ASN A 610 5.02 -30.04 -5.08
C ASN A 610 6.36 -29.27 -4.99
N ARG A 611 6.53 -28.47 -3.93
CA ARG A 611 7.72 -27.61 -3.76
C ARG A 611 9.03 -28.39 -3.75
N ASP A 612 9.09 -29.46 -2.96
CA ASP A 612 10.32 -30.24 -2.75
C ASP A 612 10.64 -31.17 -3.92
N ARG A 613 9.65 -31.44 -4.78
CA ARG A 613 9.75 -32.33 -5.93
C ARG A 613 9.13 -31.67 -7.17
N PRO A 614 9.86 -30.77 -7.84
CA PRO A 614 9.39 -30.16 -9.08
C PRO A 614 9.21 -31.21 -10.19
N LEU A 615 8.25 -30.96 -11.07
CA LEU A 615 7.95 -31.85 -12.19
C LEU A 615 8.73 -31.43 -13.44
N ASN A 616 9.24 -32.38 -14.23
CA ASN A 616 10.13 -32.10 -15.37
C ASN A 616 9.54 -32.43 -16.77
N ASP A 617 8.42 -33.16 -16.87
CA ASP A 617 7.81 -33.56 -18.16
C ASP A 617 6.41 -32.98 -18.43
N SER A 618 6.06 -32.71 -19.68
CA SER A 618 4.81 -32.10 -20.17
C SER A 618 3.46 -32.78 -19.83
N SER A 619 3.46 -34.02 -19.33
CA SER A 619 2.24 -34.84 -19.17
C SER A 619 1.69 -34.88 -17.73
N ARG A 620 1.54 -33.73 -17.05
CA ARG A 620 1.24 -33.66 -15.60
C ARG A 620 -0.23 -33.47 -15.29
N THR A 621 -0.68 -34.06 -14.19
CA THR A 621 -2.10 -34.05 -13.79
C THR A 621 -2.28 -33.79 -12.30
N LEU A 622 -3.12 -32.81 -11.94
CA LEU A 622 -3.65 -32.64 -10.58
C LEU A 622 -5.04 -33.30 -10.53
N ALA A 623 -5.23 -34.27 -9.66
CA ALA A 623 -6.43 -35.09 -9.61
C ALA A 623 -6.80 -35.47 -8.17
N ILE A 624 -8.04 -35.94 -8.00
CA ILE A 624 -8.42 -36.72 -6.83
C ILE A 624 -8.05 -38.18 -7.10
N SER A 625 -7.36 -38.84 -6.19
CA SER A 625 -7.04 -40.28 -6.27
C SER A 625 -8.27 -41.12 -5.94
N LYS A 626 -8.24 -42.42 -6.27
CA LYS A 626 -9.34 -43.35 -5.93
C LYS A 626 -9.58 -43.45 -4.42
N ASP A 627 -8.55 -43.19 -3.63
CA ASP A 627 -8.61 -43.24 -2.16
C ASP A 627 -9.05 -41.90 -1.55
N GLY A 628 -9.42 -40.92 -2.39
CA GLY A 628 -9.98 -39.64 -1.95
C GLY A 628 -8.97 -38.54 -1.68
N ASN A 629 -7.68 -38.76 -1.97
CA ASN A 629 -6.64 -37.78 -1.73
C ASN A 629 -6.46 -36.84 -2.92
N LEU A 630 -6.16 -35.57 -2.67
CA LEU A 630 -5.67 -34.68 -3.73
C LEU A 630 -4.23 -35.07 -4.05
N VAL A 631 -3.93 -35.36 -5.31
CA VAL A 631 -2.63 -35.85 -5.77
C VAL A 631 -2.13 -35.11 -6.99
N VAL A 632 -0.82 -34.90 -7.03
CA VAL A 632 -0.08 -34.43 -8.20
C VAL A 632 0.65 -35.61 -8.82
N LEU A 633 0.32 -35.90 -10.07
CA LEU A 633 0.88 -37.00 -10.85
C LEU A 633 1.81 -36.46 -11.94
N ASP A 634 2.92 -37.16 -12.16
CA ASP A 634 3.80 -36.90 -13.30
C ASP A 634 3.32 -37.62 -14.59
N GLY A 635 4.11 -37.53 -15.66
CA GLY A 635 3.80 -38.15 -16.95
C GLY A 635 3.79 -39.67 -16.96
N GLN A 636 4.26 -40.31 -15.89
CA GLN A 636 4.29 -41.77 -15.71
C GLN A 636 3.22 -42.24 -14.71
N GLU A 637 2.31 -41.34 -14.29
CA GLU A 637 1.29 -41.55 -13.26
C GLU A 637 1.86 -41.85 -11.86
N GLU A 638 3.10 -41.46 -11.58
CA GLU A 638 3.69 -41.54 -10.23
C GLU A 638 3.23 -40.36 -9.37
N ILE A 639 2.93 -40.64 -8.08
CA ILE A 639 2.49 -39.61 -7.12
C ILE A 639 3.69 -38.81 -6.64
N ILE A 640 3.75 -37.55 -7.04
CA ILE A 640 4.82 -36.61 -6.67
C ILE A 640 4.46 -35.83 -5.40
N TRP A 641 3.18 -35.59 -5.18
CA TRP A 641 2.66 -34.96 -3.97
C TRP A 641 1.24 -35.47 -3.66
N SER A 642 0.89 -35.57 -2.38
CA SER A 642 -0.44 -35.96 -1.92
C SER A 642 -0.84 -35.20 -0.65
N SER A 643 -2.14 -34.90 -0.49
CA SER A 643 -2.73 -34.39 0.75
C SER A 643 -2.59 -35.33 1.95
N ASN A 644 -2.30 -36.62 1.71
CA ASN A 644 -1.99 -37.64 2.72
C ASN A 644 -3.02 -37.74 3.87
N VAL A 645 -4.31 -37.68 3.53
CA VAL A 645 -5.43 -37.84 4.47
C VAL A 645 -5.53 -39.32 4.83
N SER A 646 -5.43 -39.62 6.13
CA SER A 646 -5.30 -40.98 6.69
C SER A 646 -6.57 -41.84 6.62
N ASN A 647 -7.72 -41.22 6.40
CA ASN A 647 -9.01 -41.92 6.26
C ASN A 647 -9.42 -41.90 4.78
N SER A 648 -9.48 -43.08 4.15
CA SER A 648 -9.88 -43.22 2.75
C SER A 648 -11.34 -42.80 2.54
N VAL A 649 -11.57 -41.58 2.06
CA VAL A 649 -12.90 -41.07 1.71
C VAL A 649 -13.09 -41.27 0.20
N SER A 650 -13.75 -42.34 -0.22
CA SER A 650 -13.88 -42.70 -1.64
C SER A 650 -14.65 -41.68 -2.51
N ASN A 651 -15.28 -40.67 -1.89
CA ASN A 651 -16.07 -39.64 -2.56
C ASN A 651 -15.69 -38.24 -2.08
N SER A 652 -14.50 -37.79 -2.44
CA SER A 652 -14.03 -36.44 -2.14
C SER A 652 -14.01 -35.54 -3.38
N SER A 653 -14.07 -34.24 -3.16
CA SER A 653 -13.82 -33.21 -4.17
C SER A 653 -12.95 -32.10 -3.60
N ALA A 654 -12.12 -31.46 -4.41
CA ALA A 654 -11.34 -30.30 -3.96
C ALA A 654 -11.94 -29.02 -4.54
N GLN A 655 -12.20 -28.02 -3.71
CA GLN A 655 -12.78 -26.75 -4.11
C GLN A 655 -11.84 -25.60 -3.79
N LEU A 656 -11.64 -24.70 -4.77
CA LEU A 656 -10.89 -23.47 -4.54
C LEU A 656 -11.85 -22.36 -4.08
N LEU A 657 -11.66 -21.88 -2.85
CA LEU A 657 -12.48 -20.85 -2.24
C LEU A 657 -11.97 -19.44 -2.61
N ASP A 658 -12.85 -18.45 -2.50
CA ASP A 658 -12.51 -17.03 -2.75
C ASP A 658 -11.59 -16.42 -1.68
N SER A 659 -11.33 -17.16 -0.59
CA SER A 659 -10.28 -16.84 0.38
C SER A 659 -8.88 -17.20 -0.13
N GLY A 660 -8.76 -17.98 -1.21
CA GLY A 660 -7.50 -18.55 -1.68
C GLY A 660 -7.17 -19.91 -1.05
N ASP A 661 -8.05 -20.42 -0.19
CA ASP A 661 -7.91 -21.74 0.41
C ASP A 661 -8.44 -22.84 -0.52
N LEU A 662 -7.63 -23.87 -0.75
CA LEU A 662 -8.02 -25.09 -1.44
C LEU A 662 -8.46 -26.14 -0.43
N ALA A 663 -9.77 -26.34 -0.33
CA ALA A 663 -10.38 -27.26 0.60
C ALA A 663 -10.74 -28.58 -0.08
N LEU A 664 -10.26 -29.70 0.48
CA LEU A 664 -10.71 -31.04 0.14
C LEU A 664 -11.92 -31.39 1.01
N LEU A 665 -13.03 -31.71 0.37
CA LEU A 665 -14.34 -31.95 0.97
C LEU A 665 -14.70 -33.43 0.87
N ASP A 666 -15.28 -33.98 1.94
CA ASP A 666 -16.05 -35.22 1.87
C ASP A 666 -17.45 -34.88 1.31
N ASN A 667 -17.77 -35.40 0.13
CA ASN A 667 -19.05 -35.10 -0.52
C ASN A 667 -20.26 -35.71 0.21
N SER A 668 -20.04 -36.65 1.13
CA SER A 668 -21.11 -37.35 1.87
C SER A 668 -21.74 -36.46 2.93
N ASN A 669 -20.95 -35.61 3.59
CA ASN A 669 -21.36 -34.75 4.71
C ASN A 669 -20.94 -33.28 4.55
N ARG A 670 -20.22 -32.95 3.46
CA ARG A 670 -19.62 -31.63 3.16
C ARG A 670 -18.63 -31.12 4.20
N SER A 671 -18.02 -31.99 5.00
CA SER A 671 -16.95 -31.59 5.92
C SER A 671 -15.63 -31.38 5.17
N ILE A 672 -14.87 -30.37 5.58
CA ILE A 672 -13.49 -30.19 5.13
C ILE A 672 -12.62 -31.26 5.80
N ILE A 673 -11.97 -32.09 4.99
CA ILE A 673 -11.10 -33.18 5.44
C ILE A 673 -9.61 -32.84 5.28
N TRP A 674 -9.28 -31.84 4.47
CA TRP A 674 -7.95 -31.25 4.34
C TRP A 674 -8.10 -29.85 3.74
N ASP A 675 -7.24 -28.91 4.14
CA ASP A 675 -7.18 -27.59 3.53
C ASP A 675 -5.73 -27.07 3.44
N SER A 676 -5.52 -26.16 2.51
CA SER A 676 -4.19 -25.63 2.19
C SER A 676 -3.67 -24.65 3.23
N PHE A 677 -4.55 -23.96 3.96
CA PHE A 677 -4.16 -22.98 4.97
C PHE A 677 -3.58 -23.62 6.23
N GLN A 678 -4.04 -24.81 6.60
CA GLN A 678 -3.43 -25.61 7.66
C GLN A 678 -2.13 -26.31 7.21
N HIS A 679 -1.81 -26.28 5.91
CA HIS A 679 -0.61 -26.88 5.31
C HIS A 679 0.16 -25.86 4.45
N PRO A 680 0.66 -24.77 5.05
CA PRO A 680 1.30 -23.70 4.30
C PRO A 680 2.64 -24.18 3.70
N SER A 681 2.87 -23.87 2.42
CA SER A 681 4.22 -23.77 1.87
C SER A 681 4.85 -22.45 2.36
N ASP A 682 6.17 -22.33 2.54
CA ASP A 682 6.87 -21.12 3.08
C ASP A 682 6.69 -19.80 2.27
N SER A 683 5.68 -19.70 1.42
CA SER A 683 5.21 -18.48 0.78
C SER A 683 4.37 -17.62 1.76
N PHE A 684 5.00 -17.17 2.85
CA PHE A 684 4.81 -15.81 3.36
C PHE A 684 6.17 -15.10 3.17
N PRO A 685 6.22 -13.86 2.65
CA PRO A 685 7.42 -13.36 1.99
C PRO A 685 8.59 -13.14 2.97
N LYS A 686 9.62 -13.99 2.90
CA LYS A 686 10.98 -13.65 3.35
C LYS A 686 11.82 -13.24 2.15
N ARG A 687 12.21 -11.96 2.16
CA ARG A 687 13.33 -11.29 1.46
C ARG A 687 13.99 -12.05 0.30
N ILE A 688 13.73 -11.58 -0.92
CA ILE A 688 14.76 -11.58 -1.96
C ILE A 688 15.68 -10.40 -1.68
N SER A 689 16.93 -10.71 -1.34
CA SER A 689 18.02 -9.75 -1.38
C SER A 689 18.26 -9.28 -2.82
N ASN A 690 18.24 -7.96 -3.02
CA ASN A 690 18.88 -7.20 -4.09
C ASN A 690 18.58 -7.65 -5.54
N ASN A 691 17.48 -7.15 -6.10
CA ASN A 691 17.49 -6.14 -7.15
C ASN A 691 16.17 -6.16 -7.93
N ALA A 692 15.64 -4.95 -8.14
CA ALA A 692 14.62 -4.57 -9.12
C ALA A 692 13.17 -5.03 -8.89
N ASN A 693 12.36 -4.05 -8.45
CA ASN A 693 11.01 -3.69 -8.92
C ASN A 693 9.99 -4.81 -9.13
N THR A 694 9.03 -4.95 -8.19
CA THR A 694 7.68 -4.34 -8.28
C THR A 694 6.79 -4.91 -7.16
N ASP A 695 6.39 -4.05 -6.21
CA ASP A 695 5.30 -4.28 -5.25
C ASP A 695 4.03 -3.57 -5.76
N GLN A 696 2.91 -4.29 -5.78
CA GLN A 696 1.57 -3.72 -5.59
C GLN A 696 0.66 -4.84 -5.05
N LEU A 697 0.62 -4.98 -3.73
CA LEU A 697 -0.26 -5.88 -2.98
C LEU A 697 -1.38 -5.04 -2.31
N TYR A 698 -2.61 -5.19 -2.78
CA TYR A 698 -3.80 -4.64 -2.15
C TYR A 698 -4.24 -5.55 -0.98
N ARG A 699 -4.24 -5.03 0.27
CA ARG A 699 -4.94 -5.66 1.42
C ARG A 699 -6.43 -5.34 1.33
N VAL A 700 -7.28 -6.33 1.07
CA VAL A 700 -8.74 -6.25 1.19
C VAL A 700 -9.16 -6.66 2.60
N VAL A 701 -9.84 -5.77 3.33
CA VAL A 701 -10.45 -6.03 4.64
C VAL A 701 -11.87 -6.56 4.43
N PHE A 702 -12.16 -7.77 4.91
CA PHE A 702 -13.53 -8.31 4.92
C PHE A 702 -14.35 -7.68 6.07
N ARG A 703 -15.59 -7.25 5.76
CA ARG A 703 -16.62 -6.93 6.74
C ARG A 703 -17.70 -8.00 6.64
N ILE A 704 -17.74 -8.91 7.62
CA ILE A 704 -18.81 -9.92 7.73
C ILE A 704 -20.08 -9.20 8.20
N LYS A 705 -21.21 -9.51 7.57
CA LYS A 705 -22.55 -9.19 8.06
C LYS A 705 -23.31 -10.49 8.28
#